data_AF-A0A5M3WA85-F1
#
_entry.id   AF-A0A5M3WA85-F1
#
_cell.length_a   1.000
_cell.length_b   1.000
_cell.length_c   1.000
_cell.angle_alpha   90.00
_cell.angle_beta   90.00
_cell.angle_gamma   90.00
#
_symmetry.space_group_name_H-M   'P 1'
#
loop_
_entity.id
_entity.type
_entity.pdbx_description
1 polymer ?
#
loop_
_entity_poly.entity_id
_entity_poly.type
_entity_poly.pdbx_seq_one_letter_code
_entity_poly.pdbx_strand_id
1 'polypeptide(L)'
;MRARKRLSLFLALLMATSVAVVVGQASPAGAEPGYFGSLVENGHPDWMAQVPDYASLAELSVPGTHDTLAVYGGGLVETQEKHEQDGQPGGKSLAFQLGAGIRAIDIRVRIVPDESNNAKFAIHHGPYYLHANFDDVIREMRTFLTAHPSETILLNVKAECAGGITSCTDDDPLDLGAIVPPNPWVPPNPQAPFTDARKQERRREVLDQYLSANENLFWQPAAFDDADVPVLGDVRGKVVVVNFAGVGGGNYSGKGLSQLNYESWPAEDGQPNCYVQNDYGVDTLLQIPMKRDLVKWQLERTNQTADCLDENQPNDDKMYYNWTSGASAGAWPITVAAGYTGMLGVNEFVLQCFTGQHNRCNTSAIKRTGVMMMDFPGGAIVDEIIKRNPRGILYATNRGVGNPQEQHPGGDDGGSRPGVPSDHSACRPDGMAPTAGTAAQYCRVYQGDGREWLGEGRTRRVVGYFSGWRTGGNGPHYLVPNIPWSKVTHLNYAFANVQNNQISVGANEPSNPAIGMDWPGVAGAEMDPEFSFKGHFNLLAKYKKLHPRVKTLISVGGWAETGGFYTMTTNADGSVNQAGINTFADSAVDFLRTYRFDGVDIDFEYPTSLADAGNPNDWGIAAPRRAGLPNAYTALMKTLREKLDQAGADEERYYLLTSAASASGYVVRGMENLKALRYQDFTNLMSYDFHGTWNNVVGPNAPLYDDGNDPEQADLYNTPEYQQIGYFNTDWAFNYLRGAMQAGRINIGVPYYTRGWTNVTGGNHGMWGASVSSEPCEPGTGISRPCGEGATGIDNIWHDVDGPGNELGAGFNPMWHAKNLEHNILPAYAENVGLNPVTDPADRLTGTYTRYWDEATRTSWLWNPTKKTFLSTEDDQGLDAITNYVKAKGAGGVMMWELAGDYECPPNITANAPCGMGYTMTNRLHGNLADAGGYGDSRSAGSSVTPPSSTLNVKVDLVNYPGDAANLWPIQPVVRITNQMTSHLGGPADTEISFDLPTSTPALIKDGDWQTYAQGGRWRVQAGHTGPNASVGLNSPFHRITLKLDYCQLIPPGQSLDVPIIYYLPATGPANTVIKSGGVPYSLASENARGTSSGGSPAAGCIAPAWNANTIYNPETQTIQQTTVTYNGKIWKAKWWTQGNTPGTGTDPNNEPWKLVGPAS
;
A
#
# COMPACT_ATOMS: atom_id res chain seq x y z
N MET A 1 7.47 32.09 -51.04
CA MET A 1 8.40 32.38 -52.17
C MET A 1 7.85 31.79 -53.46
N ARG A 2 7.67 32.65 -54.48
CA ARG A 2 7.53 32.53 -55.96
C ARG A 2 7.25 31.18 -56.71
N ALA A 3 6.33 31.33 -57.69
CA ALA A 3 6.24 30.77 -59.07
C ALA A 3 5.71 29.31 -59.25
N ARG A 4 4.58 28.99 -59.92
CA ARG A 4 3.94 29.28 -61.25
C ARG A 4 3.95 28.04 -62.18
N LYS A 5 2.76 27.45 -62.37
CA LYS A 5 2.08 26.94 -63.59
C LYS A 5 2.86 26.31 -64.78
N ARG A 6 2.40 25.08 -65.13
CA ARG A 6 2.01 24.50 -66.45
C ARG A 6 3.04 24.38 -67.60
N LEU A 7 3.23 23.15 -68.12
CA LEU A 7 2.94 22.81 -69.53
C LEU A 7 2.83 21.28 -69.77
N SER A 8 1.77 20.91 -70.50
CA SER A 8 1.40 19.63 -71.13
C SER A 8 2.42 19.19 -72.21
N LEU A 9 2.51 17.98 -72.78
CA LEU A 9 1.54 17.17 -73.54
C LEU A 9 2.36 16.01 -74.18
N PHE A 10 1.84 14.79 -74.36
CA PHE A 10 1.89 14.06 -75.65
C PHE A 10 1.11 12.72 -75.63
N LEU A 11 0.04 12.74 -76.42
CA LEU A 11 -0.62 11.70 -77.22
C LEU A 11 -1.11 10.36 -76.63
N ALA A 12 -2.45 10.29 -76.66
CA ALA A 12 -3.24 9.10 -76.94
C ALA A 12 -2.99 8.53 -78.35
N LEU A 13 -3.03 7.19 -78.49
CA LEU A 13 -3.76 6.46 -79.54
C LEU A 13 -3.70 4.94 -79.26
N LEU A 14 -4.85 4.30 -78.96
CA LEU A 14 -5.43 3.18 -79.72
C LEU A 14 -6.57 2.49 -78.95
N MET A 15 -7.64 2.25 -79.70
CA MET A 15 -8.94 1.76 -79.27
C MET A 15 -8.95 0.28 -78.86
N ALA A 16 -9.95 -0.02 -78.02
CA ALA A 16 -10.76 -1.24 -78.00
C ALA A 16 -10.04 -2.57 -77.72
N THR A 17 -9.98 -2.92 -76.43
CA THR A 17 -10.53 -4.20 -75.96
C THR A 17 -11.17 -3.99 -74.59
N SER A 18 -12.42 -4.40 -74.51
CA SER A 18 -13.23 -4.51 -73.31
C SER A 18 -12.56 -5.37 -72.26
N VAL A 19 -12.10 -4.77 -71.17
CA VAL A 19 -12.14 -5.36 -69.83
C VAL A 19 -12.65 -4.26 -68.91
N ALA A 20 -13.93 -4.32 -68.57
CA ALA A 20 -14.38 -3.75 -67.32
C ALA A 20 -13.60 -4.49 -66.24
N VAL A 21 -12.47 -3.93 -65.80
CA VAL A 21 -11.90 -4.31 -64.51
C VAL A 21 -12.88 -3.74 -63.50
N VAL A 22 -13.92 -4.52 -63.21
CA VAL A 22 -14.58 -4.48 -61.92
C VAL A 22 -13.42 -4.70 -60.95
N VAL A 23 -12.91 -3.62 -60.35
CA VAL A 23 -12.10 -3.73 -59.16
C VAL A 23 -13.05 -4.35 -58.15
N GLY A 24 -12.94 -5.67 -57.98
CA GLY A 24 -13.68 -6.38 -56.95
C GLY A 24 -13.44 -5.69 -55.62
N GLN A 25 -14.52 -5.40 -54.92
CA GLN A 25 -14.48 -4.84 -53.57
C GLN A 25 -13.56 -5.69 -52.70
N ALA A 26 -12.50 -5.09 -52.17
CA ALA A 26 -11.73 -5.73 -51.11
C ALA A 26 -12.62 -5.81 -49.89
N SER A 27 -13.01 -7.02 -49.48
CA SER A 27 -13.61 -7.23 -48.17
C SER A 27 -12.63 -6.78 -47.09
N PRO A 28 -13.09 -6.15 -46.00
CA PRO A 28 -12.22 -5.85 -44.86
C PRO A 28 -11.57 -7.15 -44.40
N ALA A 29 -10.24 -7.14 -44.27
CA ALA A 29 -9.48 -8.34 -43.96
C ALA A 29 -8.91 -8.25 -42.55
N GLY A 30 -9.47 -9.06 -41.65
CA GLY A 30 -8.75 -9.66 -40.53
C GLY A 30 -8.13 -8.73 -39.49
N ALA A 31 -8.73 -7.58 -39.17
CA ALA A 31 -8.45 -6.94 -37.88
C ALA A 31 -9.14 -7.76 -36.76
N GLU A 32 -8.43 -8.00 -35.65
CA GLU A 32 -9.01 -8.66 -34.46
C GLU A 32 -10.29 -7.91 -34.02
N PRO A 33 -11.30 -8.61 -33.47
CA PRO A 33 -12.59 -8.01 -33.13
C PRO A 33 -12.46 -6.73 -32.29
N GLY A 34 -11.47 -6.60 -31.41
CA GLY A 34 -11.32 -5.45 -30.52
C GLY A 34 -11.09 -4.08 -31.18
N TYR A 35 -10.76 -4.01 -32.47
CA TYR A 35 -10.37 -2.75 -33.13
C TYR A 35 -11.52 -1.99 -33.80
N PHE A 36 -12.58 -2.66 -34.23
CA PHE A 36 -13.71 -2.03 -34.92
C PHE A 36 -14.93 -2.95 -34.84
N GLY A 37 -16.13 -2.39 -34.94
CA GLY A 37 -17.32 -3.22 -35.20
C GLY A 37 -17.64 -4.24 -34.09
N SER A 38 -17.30 -3.93 -32.83
CA SER A 38 -17.34 -4.86 -31.69
C SER A 38 -17.80 -4.23 -30.39
N LEU A 39 -18.61 -3.18 -30.46
CA LEU A 39 -19.19 -2.60 -29.25
C LEU A 39 -19.99 -3.66 -28.47
N VAL A 40 -19.91 -3.60 -27.15
CA VAL A 40 -20.64 -4.50 -26.24
C VAL A 40 -21.67 -3.69 -25.47
N GLU A 41 -22.94 -4.11 -25.53
CA GLU A 41 -24.02 -3.48 -24.76
C GLU A 41 -23.69 -3.47 -23.26
N ASN A 42 -23.92 -2.34 -22.59
CA ASN A 42 -23.64 -2.16 -21.17
C ASN A 42 -22.17 -2.40 -20.77
N GLY A 43 -21.21 -2.26 -21.70
CA GLY A 43 -19.79 -2.33 -21.36
C GLY A 43 -19.37 -1.24 -20.38
N HIS A 44 -19.86 0.00 -20.58
CA HIS A 44 -19.49 1.18 -19.77
C HIS A 44 -20.65 2.16 -19.58
N PRO A 45 -21.78 1.75 -18.98
CA PRO A 45 -22.96 2.62 -18.84
C PRO A 45 -22.77 3.76 -17.83
N ASP A 46 -21.88 3.63 -16.84
CA ASP A 46 -21.70 4.61 -15.75
C ASP A 46 -20.24 5.06 -15.58
N TRP A 47 -19.47 5.16 -16.67
CA TRP A 47 -18.04 5.40 -16.54
C TRP A 47 -17.71 6.82 -16.02
N MET A 48 -18.55 7.82 -16.30
CA MET A 48 -18.35 9.18 -15.78
C MET A 48 -18.67 9.28 -14.28
N ALA A 49 -19.33 8.28 -13.67
CA ALA A 49 -19.51 8.22 -12.22
C ALA A 49 -18.18 8.23 -11.44
N GLN A 50 -17.10 7.78 -12.07
CA GLN A 50 -15.75 7.73 -11.50
C GLN A 50 -14.95 9.02 -11.76
N VAL A 51 -15.50 9.96 -12.52
CA VAL A 51 -14.85 11.24 -12.81
C VAL A 51 -15.32 12.28 -11.79
N PRO A 52 -14.47 13.12 -11.18
CA PRO A 52 -14.90 14.12 -10.21
C PRO A 52 -15.83 15.18 -10.81
N ASP A 53 -16.75 15.73 -10.00
CA ASP A 53 -17.68 16.80 -10.42
C ASP A 53 -16.96 18.08 -10.85
N TYR A 54 -15.78 18.35 -10.29
CA TYR A 54 -14.98 19.53 -10.63
C TYR A 54 -14.14 19.36 -11.91
N ALA A 55 -14.10 18.16 -12.51
CA ALA A 55 -13.35 17.94 -13.74
C ALA A 55 -14.00 18.73 -14.89
N SER A 56 -13.20 19.53 -15.60
CA SER A 56 -13.70 20.24 -16.78
C SER A 56 -14.02 19.25 -17.89
N LEU A 57 -15.10 19.46 -18.65
CA LEU A 57 -15.34 18.63 -19.84
C LEU A 57 -14.18 18.73 -20.86
N ALA A 58 -13.39 19.81 -20.81
CA ALA A 58 -12.19 19.98 -21.62
C ALA A 58 -11.04 19.01 -21.26
N GLU A 59 -11.03 18.49 -20.04
CA GLU A 59 -10.00 17.58 -19.55
C GLU A 59 -10.32 16.11 -19.88
N LEU A 60 -11.55 15.83 -20.30
CA LEU A 60 -12.04 14.48 -20.50
C LEU A 60 -11.61 13.88 -21.84
N SER A 61 -11.38 12.57 -21.80
CA SER A 61 -11.21 11.70 -22.95
C SER A 61 -12.55 11.00 -23.22
N VAL A 62 -13.29 11.45 -24.23
CA VAL A 62 -14.69 11.06 -24.44
C VAL A 62 -14.83 10.23 -25.73
N PRO A 63 -15.33 8.98 -25.65
CA PRO A 63 -15.65 8.19 -26.83
C PRO A 63 -16.85 8.77 -27.59
N GLY A 64 -16.75 8.90 -28.91
CA GLY A 64 -17.78 9.48 -29.76
C GLY A 64 -17.98 8.80 -31.11
N THR A 65 -19.11 9.07 -31.75
CA THR A 65 -19.52 8.47 -33.03
C THR A 65 -19.88 9.52 -34.08
N HIS A 66 -19.30 9.39 -35.28
CA HIS A 66 -19.60 10.25 -36.43
C HIS A 66 -20.83 9.71 -37.20
N ASP A 67 -21.69 10.62 -37.68
CA ASP A 67 -22.96 10.28 -38.33
C ASP A 67 -23.76 9.24 -37.51
N THR A 68 -23.96 9.56 -36.24
CA THR A 68 -24.63 8.66 -35.29
C THR A 68 -26.01 8.24 -35.81
N LEU A 69 -26.31 6.94 -35.70
CA LEU A 69 -27.47 6.23 -36.28
C LEU A 69 -27.39 5.92 -37.78
N ALA A 70 -26.29 6.21 -38.48
CA ALA A 70 -26.13 5.77 -39.87
C ALA A 70 -25.86 4.25 -39.96
N VAL A 71 -26.93 3.46 -39.82
CA VAL A 71 -26.95 1.98 -39.86
C VAL A 71 -27.74 1.43 -41.05
N TYR A 72 -28.19 2.31 -41.95
CA TYR A 72 -28.93 2.00 -43.18
C TYR A 72 -28.37 2.79 -44.37
N GLY A 73 -28.59 2.28 -45.59
CA GLY A 73 -28.19 2.93 -46.84
C GLY A 73 -27.00 2.26 -47.53
N GLY A 74 -26.43 1.19 -46.95
CA GLY A 74 -25.34 0.41 -47.50
C GLY A 74 -23.95 0.99 -47.18
N GLY A 75 -22.90 0.28 -47.60
CA GLY A 75 -21.52 0.52 -47.16
C GLY A 75 -20.90 1.89 -47.47
N LEU A 76 -21.53 2.73 -48.30
CA LEU A 76 -21.09 4.12 -48.54
C LEU A 76 -21.63 5.12 -47.49
N VAL A 77 -22.65 4.70 -46.74
CA VAL A 77 -23.47 5.55 -45.89
C VAL A 77 -23.44 5.05 -44.45
N GLU A 78 -23.28 3.74 -44.26
CA GLU A 78 -23.22 3.15 -42.91
C GLU A 78 -21.89 3.49 -42.23
N THR A 79 -21.97 4.07 -41.03
CA THR A 79 -20.82 4.40 -40.18
C THR A 79 -20.88 3.71 -38.83
N GLN A 80 -22.02 3.08 -38.47
CA GLN A 80 -22.23 2.45 -37.17
C GLN A 80 -22.81 1.03 -37.34
N GLU A 81 -22.69 0.21 -36.30
CA GLU A 81 -23.28 -1.13 -36.27
C GLU A 81 -24.80 -1.08 -36.07
N LYS A 82 -25.54 -1.89 -36.84
CA LYS A 82 -26.98 -2.07 -36.66
C LYS A 82 -27.25 -3.02 -35.49
N HIS A 83 -27.79 -2.49 -34.40
CA HIS A 83 -28.17 -3.26 -33.19
C HIS A 83 -29.68 -3.35 -32.95
N GLU A 84 -30.46 -2.83 -33.89
CA GLU A 84 -31.92 -2.90 -33.86
C GLU A 84 -32.48 -4.07 -34.66
N GLN A 85 -33.58 -4.64 -34.15
CA GLN A 85 -34.35 -5.65 -34.87
C GLN A 85 -35.22 -5.00 -35.94
N ASP A 86 -35.44 -5.70 -37.05
CA ASP A 86 -36.32 -5.22 -38.12
C ASP A 86 -37.72 -4.88 -37.60
N GLY A 87 -38.15 -3.63 -37.79
CA GLY A 87 -39.43 -3.11 -37.32
C GLY A 87 -39.40 -2.39 -35.97
N GLN A 88 -38.25 -2.30 -35.29
CA GLN A 88 -38.08 -1.41 -34.13
C GLN A 88 -37.83 0.05 -34.56
N PRO A 89 -38.11 1.06 -33.70
CA PRO A 89 -37.76 2.45 -34.00
C PRO A 89 -36.25 2.60 -34.18
N GLY A 90 -35.81 3.33 -35.21
CA GLY A 90 -34.39 3.43 -35.59
C GLY A 90 -33.47 4.11 -34.57
N GLY A 91 -34.04 4.63 -33.46
CA GLY A 91 -33.25 5.15 -32.33
C GLY A 91 -32.60 4.06 -31.49
N LYS A 92 -32.97 2.78 -31.63
CA LYS A 92 -32.49 1.70 -30.74
C LYS A 92 -30.99 1.47 -30.81
N SER A 93 -30.39 1.68 -31.98
CA SER A 93 -28.94 1.58 -32.14
C SER A 93 -28.17 2.65 -31.34
N LEU A 94 -28.78 3.79 -30.98
CA LEU A 94 -28.19 4.80 -30.09
C LEU A 94 -28.14 4.32 -28.63
N ALA A 95 -29.19 3.65 -28.15
CA ALA A 95 -29.21 3.11 -26.79
C ALA A 95 -28.06 2.12 -26.57
N PHE A 96 -27.77 1.29 -27.56
CA PHE A 96 -26.63 0.37 -27.54
C PHE A 96 -25.29 1.11 -27.44
N GLN A 97 -25.08 2.15 -28.27
CA GLN A 97 -23.85 2.96 -28.24
C GLN A 97 -23.65 3.66 -26.90
N LEU A 98 -24.71 4.23 -26.32
CA LEU A 98 -24.66 4.82 -24.99
C LEU A 98 -24.31 3.75 -23.93
N GLY A 99 -24.93 2.57 -23.97
CA GLY A 99 -24.60 1.46 -23.07
C GLY A 99 -23.14 0.99 -23.19
N ALA A 100 -22.57 1.06 -24.40
CA ALA A 100 -21.18 0.67 -24.66
C ALA A 100 -20.14 1.70 -24.17
N GLY A 101 -20.56 2.92 -23.78
CA GLY A 101 -19.67 3.97 -23.26
C GLY A 101 -19.52 5.21 -24.13
N ILE A 102 -20.20 5.27 -25.29
CA ILE A 102 -20.23 6.47 -26.14
C ILE A 102 -20.97 7.59 -25.42
N ARG A 103 -20.38 8.80 -25.40
CA ARG A 103 -20.99 10.00 -24.79
C ARG A 103 -20.94 11.23 -25.69
N ALA A 104 -20.27 11.18 -26.83
CA ALA A 104 -20.34 12.22 -27.85
C ALA A 104 -21.00 11.71 -29.13
N ILE A 105 -22.12 12.32 -29.50
CA ILE A 105 -22.94 11.87 -30.63
C ILE A 105 -23.11 12.99 -31.67
N ASP A 106 -23.05 12.61 -32.94
CA ASP A 106 -23.20 13.50 -34.09
C ASP A 106 -24.47 13.17 -34.87
N ILE A 107 -25.52 13.96 -34.69
CA ILE A 107 -26.85 13.69 -35.23
C ILE A 107 -27.11 14.56 -36.47
N ARG A 108 -27.46 13.88 -37.57
CA ARG A 108 -27.74 14.50 -38.85
C ARG A 108 -29.25 14.63 -39.08
N VAL A 109 -29.73 15.86 -39.25
CA VAL A 109 -31.18 16.18 -39.25
C VAL A 109 -31.65 16.81 -40.55
N ARG A 110 -32.82 16.39 -41.01
CA ARG A 110 -33.51 16.95 -42.18
C ARG A 110 -34.92 17.38 -41.81
N ILE A 111 -35.37 18.53 -42.32
CA ILE A 111 -36.74 18.99 -42.10
C ILE A 111 -37.71 18.11 -42.91
N VAL A 112 -38.72 17.58 -42.24
CA VAL A 112 -39.88 16.90 -42.83
C VAL A 112 -41.16 17.45 -42.22
N PRO A 113 -42.30 17.47 -42.94
CA PRO A 113 -43.59 17.77 -42.34
C PRO A 113 -44.09 16.58 -41.51
N ASP A 114 -44.73 16.86 -40.36
CA ASP A 114 -45.53 15.88 -39.63
C ASP A 114 -46.95 15.73 -40.22
N GLU A 115 -47.77 14.87 -39.63
CA GLU A 115 -49.16 14.64 -40.05
C GLU A 115 -50.06 15.89 -40.01
N SER A 116 -49.65 16.91 -39.23
CA SER A 116 -50.30 18.22 -39.11
C SER A 116 -49.59 19.31 -39.92
N ASN A 117 -48.66 18.93 -40.79
CA ASN A 117 -47.84 19.81 -41.63
C ASN A 117 -46.91 20.76 -40.86
N ASN A 118 -46.57 20.45 -39.61
CA ASN A 118 -45.53 21.17 -38.86
C ASN A 118 -44.14 20.62 -39.22
N ALA A 119 -43.12 21.47 -39.20
CA ALA A 119 -41.76 21.06 -39.50
C ALA A 119 -41.15 20.28 -38.30
N LYS A 120 -40.63 19.09 -38.58
CA LYS A 120 -39.95 18.18 -37.64
C LYS A 120 -38.61 17.74 -38.21
N PHE A 121 -37.77 17.14 -37.37
CA PHE A 121 -36.49 16.58 -37.81
C PHE A 121 -36.55 15.05 -37.96
N ALA A 122 -36.29 14.59 -39.17
CA ALA A 122 -36.01 13.20 -39.49
C ALA A 122 -34.49 12.98 -39.58
N ILE A 123 -34.00 11.84 -39.09
CA ILE A 123 -32.56 11.53 -39.07
C ILE A 123 -32.13 10.96 -40.42
N HIS A 124 -31.10 11.56 -41.01
CA HIS A 124 -30.62 11.22 -42.37
C HIS A 124 -29.11 11.18 -42.43
N HIS A 125 -28.53 10.41 -43.35
CA HIS A 125 -27.13 10.59 -43.75
C HIS A 125 -27.08 10.81 -45.25
N GLY A 126 -26.80 12.06 -45.66
CA GLY A 126 -27.04 12.52 -47.03
C GLY A 126 -28.51 12.31 -47.47
N PRO A 127 -28.78 11.63 -48.61
CA PRO A 127 -30.14 11.43 -49.08
C PRO A 127 -30.89 10.29 -48.37
N TYR A 128 -30.24 9.54 -47.48
CA TYR A 128 -30.82 8.31 -46.90
C TYR A 128 -31.49 8.59 -45.57
N TYR A 129 -32.77 8.22 -45.46
CA TYR A 129 -33.48 8.22 -44.19
C TYR A 129 -33.04 7.04 -43.33
N LEU A 130 -32.73 7.29 -42.06
CA LEU A 130 -32.16 6.30 -41.15
C LEU A 130 -33.20 5.65 -40.23
N HIS A 131 -34.48 5.70 -40.61
CA HIS A 131 -35.59 5.08 -39.87
C HIS A 131 -35.78 5.61 -38.43
N ALA A 132 -35.24 6.79 -38.13
CA ALA A 132 -35.36 7.46 -36.83
C ALA A 132 -35.75 8.93 -37.01
N ASN A 133 -36.42 9.50 -36.02
CA ASN A 133 -36.67 10.94 -35.93
C ASN A 133 -35.97 11.54 -34.71
N PHE A 134 -35.87 12.86 -34.64
CA PHE A 134 -35.21 13.52 -33.51
C PHE A 134 -35.94 13.28 -32.17
N ASP A 135 -37.25 13.02 -32.21
CA ASP A 135 -38.03 12.56 -31.06
C ASP A 135 -37.50 11.22 -30.51
N ASP A 136 -37.06 10.30 -31.38
CA ASP A 136 -36.44 9.04 -30.95
C ASP A 136 -35.09 9.26 -30.29
N VAL A 137 -34.27 10.17 -30.83
CA VAL A 137 -32.96 10.53 -30.25
C VAL A 137 -33.14 11.12 -28.85
N ILE A 138 -34.08 12.06 -28.67
CA ILE A 138 -34.41 12.64 -27.37
C ILE A 138 -34.90 11.56 -26.40
N ARG A 139 -35.75 10.64 -26.86
CA ARG A 139 -36.29 9.55 -26.04
C ARG A 139 -35.17 8.64 -25.51
N GLU A 140 -34.23 8.22 -26.35
CA GLU A 140 -33.15 7.32 -25.93
C GLU A 140 -32.12 8.05 -25.04
N MET A 141 -31.73 9.29 -25.34
CA MET A 141 -30.86 10.10 -24.45
C MET A 141 -31.49 10.31 -23.06
N ARG A 142 -32.78 10.65 -23.01
CA ARG A 142 -33.52 10.82 -21.76
C ARG A 142 -33.58 9.52 -20.97
N THR A 143 -33.89 8.41 -21.64
CA THR A 143 -33.97 7.09 -21.01
C THR A 143 -32.63 6.73 -20.38
N PHE A 144 -31.54 6.93 -21.12
CA PHE A 144 -30.18 6.69 -20.65
C PHE A 144 -29.82 7.57 -19.45
N LEU A 145 -29.94 8.89 -19.54
CA LEU A 145 -29.57 9.81 -18.45
C LEU A 145 -30.49 9.69 -17.21
N THR A 146 -31.71 9.18 -17.37
CA THR A 146 -32.58 8.85 -16.24
C THR A 146 -32.08 7.61 -15.49
N ALA A 147 -31.59 6.61 -16.22
CA ALA A 147 -31.01 5.40 -15.63
C ALA A 147 -29.59 5.62 -15.08
N HIS A 148 -28.85 6.55 -15.69
CA HIS A 148 -27.44 6.83 -15.41
C HIS A 148 -27.25 8.33 -15.12
N PRO A 149 -27.76 8.85 -13.98
CA PRO A 149 -27.78 10.28 -13.69
C PRO A 149 -26.39 10.88 -13.45
N SER A 150 -25.36 10.04 -13.26
CA SER A 150 -23.97 10.50 -13.20
C SER A 150 -23.43 10.91 -14.57
N GLU A 151 -24.03 10.48 -15.67
CA GLU A 151 -23.46 10.67 -17.00
C GLU A 151 -23.90 12.01 -17.61
N THR A 152 -23.21 12.45 -18.67
CA THR A 152 -23.63 13.56 -19.53
C THR A 152 -23.43 13.19 -21.00
N ILE A 153 -24.23 13.74 -21.91
CA ILE A 153 -24.13 13.47 -23.36
C ILE A 153 -23.78 14.75 -24.10
N LEU A 154 -22.75 14.69 -24.94
CA LEU A 154 -22.35 15.76 -25.85
C LEU A 154 -23.06 15.56 -27.20
N LEU A 155 -23.91 16.51 -27.59
CA LEU A 155 -24.71 16.43 -28.81
C LEU A 155 -24.22 17.45 -29.84
N ASN A 156 -23.67 16.96 -30.95
CA ASN A 156 -23.46 17.73 -32.17
C ASN A 156 -24.65 17.53 -33.12
N VAL A 157 -25.18 18.60 -33.69
CA VAL A 157 -26.29 18.53 -34.66
C VAL A 157 -25.82 19.12 -35.99
N LYS A 158 -26.15 18.48 -37.12
CA LYS A 158 -25.91 19.06 -38.44
C LYS A 158 -27.10 18.87 -39.37
N ALA A 159 -27.43 19.92 -40.11
CA ALA A 159 -28.49 19.90 -41.11
C ALA A 159 -28.08 19.13 -42.38
N GLU A 160 -28.98 18.31 -42.90
CA GLU A 160 -28.90 17.59 -44.18
C GLU A 160 -29.96 18.08 -45.18
N CYS A 161 -29.81 17.73 -46.47
CA CYS A 161 -30.75 18.06 -47.55
C CYS A 161 -30.71 17.01 -48.69
N ALA A 162 -31.73 17.01 -49.56
CA ALA A 162 -31.75 16.21 -50.79
C ALA A 162 -31.03 16.92 -51.93
N GLY A 163 -30.23 16.21 -52.74
CA GLY A 163 -29.56 16.76 -53.93
C GLY A 163 -28.04 16.84 -53.83
N GLY A 164 -27.45 16.39 -52.72
CA GLY A 164 -26.01 16.27 -52.53
C GLY A 164 -25.34 17.55 -51.99
N ILE A 165 -24.03 17.47 -51.78
CA ILE A 165 -23.19 18.42 -51.03
C ILE A 165 -23.19 19.85 -51.62
N THR A 166 -23.62 20.04 -52.87
CA THR A 166 -23.55 21.33 -53.59
C THR A 166 -24.88 21.86 -54.10
N SER A 167 -26.00 21.15 -53.91
CA SER A 167 -27.34 21.66 -54.28
C SER A 167 -28.45 21.01 -53.45
N CYS A 168 -29.17 21.82 -52.68
CA CYS A 168 -30.36 21.37 -51.95
C CYS A 168 -31.62 21.51 -52.80
N THR A 169 -32.38 20.43 -52.91
CA THR A 169 -33.58 20.29 -53.78
C THR A 169 -34.88 20.19 -52.97
N ASP A 170 -34.78 20.04 -51.65
CA ASP A 170 -35.87 19.91 -50.67
C ASP A 170 -36.01 21.12 -49.75
N ASP A 171 -35.38 22.22 -50.13
CA ASP A 171 -35.33 23.47 -49.36
C ASP A 171 -36.63 24.29 -49.47
N ASP A 172 -37.78 23.70 -49.86
CA ASP A 172 -39.10 24.34 -49.84
C ASP A 172 -40.25 23.40 -49.38
N PRO A 173 -40.81 23.60 -48.17
CA PRO A 173 -42.02 22.90 -47.72
C PRO A 173 -43.34 23.40 -48.32
N LEU A 174 -43.37 24.56 -49.01
CA LEU A 174 -44.60 25.07 -49.65
C LEU A 174 -44.81 24.55 -51.09
N ASP A 175 -43.84 23.81 -51.65
CA ASP A 175 -44.03 23.05 -52.91
C ASP A 175 -44.54 21.60 -52.66
N LEU A 176 -44.81 21.22 -51.41
CA LEU A 176 -45.43 19.94 -51.03
C LEU A 176 -46.96 19.89 -51.29
N GLY A 177 -47.45 20.69 -52.23
CA GLY A 177 -48.84 20.67 -52.72
C GLY A 177 -49.17 19.49 -53.65
N ALA A 178 -48.33 18.46 -53.75
CA ALA A 178 -48.49 17.37 -54.72
C ALA A 178 -49.19 16.10 -54.18
N ILE A 179 -49.88 16.14 -53.03
CA ILE A 179 -50.77 15.03 -52.59
C ILE A 179 -52.13 15.53 -52.05
N VAL A 180 -52.70 16.59 -52.63
CA VAL A 180 -54.15 16.86 -52.53
C VAL A 180 -54.65 17.37 -53.89
N PRO A 181 -55.70 16.80 -54.50
CA PRO A 181 -56.24 17.31 -55.77
C PRO A 181 -56.75 18.75 -55.61
N PRO A 182 -56.63 19.60 -56.66
CA PRO A 182 -56.85 21.03 -56.55
C PRO A 182 -58.29 21.36 -56.16
N ASN A 183 -58.44 22.16 -55.09
CA ASN A 183 -59.68 22.85 -54.76
C ASN A 183 -59.84 24.08 -55.69
N PRO A 184 -60.90 24.17 -56.52
CA PRO A 184 -61.07 25.26 -57.48
C PRO A 184 -61.43 26.62 -56.88
N TRP A 185 -61.50 26.77 -55.54
CA TRP A 185 -61.94 28.01 -54.88
C TRP A 185 -60.89 28.70 -54.00
N VAL A 186 -59.63 28.26 -54.01
CA VAL A 186 -58.55 28.92 -53.25
C VAL A 186 -57.56 29.56 -54.25
N PRO A 187 -57.35 30.89 -54.22
CA PRO A 187 -56.32 31.53 -55.03
C PRO A 187 -54.92 31.06 -54.59
N PRO A 188 -53.98 30.78 -55.51
CA PRO A 188 -52.60 30.49 -55.16
C PRO A 188 -51.97 31.69 -54.43
N ASN A 189 -51.40 31.46 -53.25
CA ASN A 189 -50.70 32.48 -52.47
C ASN A 189 -49.43 32.91 -53.24
N PRO A 190 -49.29 34.18 -53.63
CA PRO A 190 -48.11 34.69 -54.30
C PRO A 190 -47.13 35.24 -53.27
N GLN A 191 -46.37 34.36 -52.60
CA GLN A 191 -45.20 34.75 -51.83
C GLN A 191 -43.98 34.08 -52.44
N ALA A 192 -42.97 34.91 -52.76
CA ALA A 192 -41.74 34.53 -53.44
C ALA A 192 -41.07 33.31 -52.78
N PRO A 193 -40.27 32.51 -53.53
CA PRO A 193 -39.48 31.43 -52.94
C PRO A 193 -38.69 31.97 -51.75
N PHE A 194 -38.71 31.23 -50.63
CA PHE A 194 -37.96 31.62 -49.44
C PHE A 194 -36.50 31.87 -49.80
N THR A 195 -35.96 33.01 -49.37
CA THR A 195 -34.52 33.27 -49.45
C THR A 195 -33.78 32.24 -48.58
N ASP A 196 -32.54 31.90 -48.94
CA ASP A 196 -31.73 30.95 -48.16
C ASP A 196 -31.66 31.34 -46.67
N ALA A 197 -31.67 32.64 -46.35
CA ALA A 197 -31.75 33.15 -44.98
C ALA A 197 -32.98 32.66 -44.19
N ARG A 198 -34.17 32.58 -44.80
CA ARG A 198 -35.40 32.14 -44.12
C ARG A 198 -35.44 30.62 -43.92
N LYS A 199 -34.80 29.86 -44.81
CA LYS A 199 -34.62 28.40 -44.65
C LYS A 199 -33.67 28.08 -43.50
N GLN A 200 -32.59 28.85 -43.38
CA GLN A 200 -31.66 28.78 -42.24
C GLN A 200 -32.36 29.13 -40.92
N GLU A 201 -33.20 30.17 -40.92
CA GLU A 201 -34.00 30.55 -39.75
C GLU A 201 -34.99 29.46 -39.33
N ARG A 202 -35.65 28.81 -40.30
CA ARG A 202 -36.60 27.73 -40.00
C ARG A 202 -35.95 26.53 -39.31
N ARG A 203 -34.72 26.15 -39.70
CA ARG A 203 -33.98 25.05 -39.05
C ARG A 203 -33.67 25.37 -37.59
N ARG A 204 -33.31 26.61 -37.27
CA ARG A 204 -33.16 27.06 -35.88
C ARG A 204 -34.46 26.98 -35.10
N GLU A 205 -35.56 27.51 -35.66
CA GLU A 205 -36.89 27.47 -35.02
C GLU A 205 -37.33 26.04 -34.67
N VAL A 206 -37.05 25.04 -35.53
CA VAL A 206 -37.39 23.64 -35.27
C VAL A 206 -36.54 23.07 -34.12
N LEU A 207 -35.22 23.33 -34.11
CA LEU A 207 -34.38 22.87 -33.00
C LEU A 207 -34.79 23.53 -31.68
N ASP A 208 -35.08 24.83 -31.69
CA ASP A 208 -35.58 25.58 -30.53
C ASP A 208 -36.83 24.93 -29.92
N GLN A 209 -37.78 24.52 -30.76
CA GLN A 209 -38.98 23.83 -30.29
C GLN A 209 -38.65 22.54 -29.54
N TYR A 210 -37.69 21.75 -30.03
CA TYR A 210 -37.25 20.54 -29.33
C TYR A 210 -36.52 20.86 -28.02
N LEU A 211 -35.62 21.85 -28.02
CA LEU A 211 -34.88 22.25 -26.82
C LEU A 211 -35.81 22.79 -25.73
N SER A 212 -36.75 23.68 -26.10
CA SER A 212 -37.72 24.26 -25.17
C SER A 212 -38.71 23.21 -24.63
N ALA A 213 -39.17 22.27 -25.46
CA ALA A 213 -40.04 21.19 -25.00
C ALA A 213 -39.33 20.19 -24.04
N ASN A 214 -38.01 20.26 -23.94
CA ASN A 214 -37.17 19.34 -23.18
C ASN A 214 -36.16 20.08 -22.28
N GLU A 215 -36.52 21.25 -21.75
CA GLU A 215 -35.61 22.13 -20.98
C GLU A 215 -34.88 21.41 -19.82
N ASN A 216 -35.54 20.44 -19.18
CA ASN A 216 -34.97 19.67 -18.08
C ASN A 216 -33.93 18.63 -18.52
N LEU A 217 -33.89 18.28 -19.81
CA LEU A 217 -32.92 17.33 -20.36
C LEU A 217 -31.65 18.04 -20.83
N PHE A 218 -31.76 19.26 -21.38
CA PHE A 218 -30.63 19.99 -21.94
C PHE A 218 -30.00 20.94 -20.92
N TRP A 219 -28.68 21.07 -20.96
CA TRP A 219 -27.97 22.09 -20.20
C TRP A 219 -28.23 23.45 -20.83
N GLN A 220 -28.94 24.31 -20.10
CA GLN A 220 -29.54 25.54 -20.64
C GLN A 220 -28.55 26.51 -21.29
N PRO A 221 -27.36 26.79 -20.71
CA PRO A 221 -26.43 27.75 -21.28
C PRO A 221 -26.07 27.45 -22.74
N ALA A 222 -25.75 26.20 -23.08
CA ALA A 222 -25.40 25.84 -24.45
C ALA A 222 -26.62 25.59 -25.36
N ALA A 223 -27.84 25.48 -24.81
CA ALA A 223 -29.05 25.23 -25.59
C ALA A 223 -29.57 26.49 -26.30
N PHE A 224 -29.38 27.67 -25.71
CA PHE A 224 -29.94 28.93 -26.21
C PHE A 224 -28.95 30.08 -26.32
N ASP A 225 -27.71 29.90 -25.88
CA ASP A 225 -26.63 30.87 -25.98
C ASP A 225 -25.32 30.18 -26.43
N ASP A 226 -24.30 31.00 -26.73
CA ASP A 226 -22.92 30.54 -26.85
C ASP A 226 -22.31 30.46 -25.44
N ALA A 227 -21.97 29.25 -24.99
CA ALA A 227 -21.54 28.98 -23.61
C ALA A 227 -20.08 28.54 -23.49
N ASP A 228 -19.45 28.84 -22.36
CA ASP A 228 -18.14 28.28 -22.02
C ASP A 228 -18.23 26.77 -21.73
N VAL A 229 -17.10 26.07 -21.81
CA VAL A 229 -17.02 24.64 -21.50
C VAL A 229 -17.30 24.42 -20.01
N PRO A 230 -18.33 23.64 -19.63
CA PRO A 230 -18.68 23.44 -18.23
C PRO A 230 -17.78 22.40 -17.54
N VAL A 231 -17.87 22.35 -16.21
CA VAL A 231 -17.40 21.20 -15.43
C VAL A 231 -18.46 20.10 -15.40
N LEU A 232 -18.03 18.85 -15.16
CA LEU A 232 -18.89 17.68 -15.23
C LEU A 232 -20.10 17.78 -14.28
N GLY A 233 -19.91 18.31 -13.07
CA GLY A 233 -20.96 18.47 -12.06
C GLY A 233 -22.15 19.32 -12.52
N ASP A 234 -21.91 20.33 -13.36
CA ASP A 234 -22.96 21.23 -13.88
C ASP A 234 -23.88 20.55 -14.91
N VAL A 235 -23.40 19.46 -15.52
CA VAL A 235 -24.00 18.83 -16.69
C VAL A 235 -24.37 17.36 -16.50
N ARG A 236 -24.15 16.79 -15.31
CA ARG A 236 -24.62 15.45 -14.99
C ARG A 236 -26.14 15.34 -15.12
N GLY A 237 -26.60 14.24 -15.71
CA GLY A 237 -28.00 14.02 -16.06
C GLY A 237 -28.53 14.95 -17.16
N LYS A 238 -27.65 15.70 -17.84
CA LYS A 238 -28.00 16.65 -18.91
C LYS A 238 -27.33 16.30 -20.23
N VAL A 239 -27.90 16.83 -21.31
CA VAL A 239 -27.32 16.85 -22.65
C VAL A 239 -26.75 18.23 -22.92
N VAL A 240 -25.47 18.30 -23.30
CA VAL A 240 -24.77 19.52 -23.70
C VAL A 240 -24.82 19.61 -25.21
N VAL A 241 -25.52 20.61 -25.75
CA VAL A 241 -25.44 20.92 -27.18
C VAL A 241 -24.05 21.51 -27.45
N VAL A 242 -23.27 20.83 -28.28
CA VAL A 242 -21.90 21.24 -28.60
C VAL A 242 -21.89 22.27 -29.71
N ASN A 243 -22.68 22.02 -30.76
CA ASN A 243 -22.83 22.88 -31.93
C ASN A 243 -24.08 22.46 -32.74
N PHE A 244 -24.62 23.40 -33.52
CA PHE A 244 -25.57 23.13 -34.60
C PHE A 244 -25.06 23.71 -35.93
N ALA A 245 -24.72 22.84 -36.88
CA ALA A 245 -24.17 23.22 -38.19
C ALA A 245 -25.21 23.20 -39.32
N GLY A 246 -25.07 24.12 -40.28
CA GLY A 246 -25.86 24.18 -41.50
C GLY A 246 -25.45 23.16 -42.57
N VAL A 247 -26.24 23.07 -43.64
CA VAL A 247 -26.07 22.05 -44.70
C VAL A 247 -24.73 22.17 -45.45
N GLY A 248 -24.29 23.40 -45.73
CA GLY A 248 -23.01 23.67 -46.40
C GLY A 248 -21.82 23.81 -45.44
N GLY A 249 -22.00 23.55 -44.14
CA GLY A 249 -21.07 23.97 -43.10
C GLY A 249 -21.42 25.34 -42.50
N GLY A 250 -20.63 25.79 -41.52
CA GLY A 250 -20.92 26.96 -40.71
C GLY A 250 -21.93 26.69 -39.58
N ASN A 251 -21.74 27.37 -38.45
CA ASN A 251 -22.55 27.15 -37.25
C ASN A 251 -23.69 28.17 -37.19
N TYR A 252 -24.85 27.74 -36.72
CA TYR A 252 -25.93 28.64 -36.36
C TYR A 252 -25.56 29.37 -35.07
N SER A 253 -25.44 30.70 -35.12
CA SER A 253 -25.08 31.51 -33.94
C SER A 253 -26.09 31.39 -32.80
N GLY A 254 -25.61 31.57 -31.56
CA GLY A 254 -26.43 31.58 -30.35
C GLY A 254 -26.82 30.20 -29.82
N LYS A 255 -26.02 29.16 -30.11
CA LYS A 255 -26.19 27.79 -29.60
C LYS A 255 -24.87 27.04 -29.60
N GLY A 256 -24.51 26.44 -28.47
CA GLY A 256 -23.40 25.51 -28.36
C GLY A 256 -22.25 26.04 -27.51
N LEU A 257 -21.10 25.38 -27.60
CA LEU A 257 -19.91 25.78 -26.86
C LEU A 257 -19.12 26.81 -27.67
N SER A 258 -18.92 28.01 -27.11
CA SER A 258 -18.25 29.15 -27.72
C SER A 258 -16.89 28.79 -28.33
N GLN A 259 -16.09 27.98 -27.63
CA GLN A 259 -14.78 27.52 -28.09
C GLN A 259 -14.84 26.75 -29.43
N LEU A 260 -15.94 26.02 -29.65
CA LEU A 260 -16.15 25.18 -30.84
C LEU A 260 -16.99 25.89 -31.91
N ASN A 261 -17.47 27.11 -31.61
CA ASN A 261 -18.33 27.95 -32.44
C ASN A 261 -17.63 29.04 -33.27
N TYR A 262 -16.28 29.02 -33.33
CA TYR A 262 -15.53 30.01 -34.11
C TYR A 262 -15.88 29.95 -35.61
N GLU A 263 -16.08 31.12 -36.22
CA GLU A 263 -16.57 31.26 -37.59
C GLU A 263 -15.83 30.34 -38.55
N SER A 264 -16.62 29.51 -39.24
CA SER A 264 -16.33 28.67 -40.42
C SER A 264 -15.59 27.34 -40.20
N TRP A 265 -16.39 26.28 -40.12
CA TRP A 265 -16.10 25.01 -40.78
C TRP A 265 -16.03 25.22 -42.30
N PRO A 266 -14.88 25.02 -42.98
CA PRO A 266 -13.74 25.95 -43.04
C PRO A 266 -14.08 27.32 -43.67
N ALA A 267 -13.28 28.35 -43.36
CA ALA A 267 -13.36 29.72 -43.87
C ALA A 267 -12.99 29.84 -45.35
N GLU A 268 -13.62 30.81 -46.05
CA GLU A 268 -13.17 31.27 -47.38
C GLU A 268 -11.72 31.81 -47.37
N ASP A 269 -11.14 32.03 -46.19
CA ASP A 269 -9.78 32.49 -45.90
C ASP A 269 -8.85 31.44 -45.25
N GLY A 270 -9.29 30.19 -45.11
CA GLY A 270 -8.39 29.03 -45.01
C GLY A 270 -7.64 28.81 -43.68
N GLN A 271 -8.11 29.32 -42.54
CA GLN A 271 -7.59 28.94 -41.21
C GLN A 271 -8.67 28.16 -40.43
N PRO A 272 -8.56 26.83 -40.27
CA PRO A 272 -9.53 26.04 -39.51
C PRO A 272 -9.41 26.25 -37.99
N ASN A 273 -10.53 26.15 -37.26
CA ASN A 273 -10.55 26.09 -35.79
C ASN A 273 -9.68 24.90 -35.32
N CYS A 274 -8.55 25.19 -34.66
CA CYS A 274 -7.57 24.15 -34.29
C CYS A 274 -8.05 23.20 -33.19
N TYR A 275 -9.16 23.52 -32.50
CA TYR A 275 -9.80 22.62 -31.53
C TYR A 275 -10.72 21.60 -32.22
N VAL A 276 -11.20 21.86 -33.44
CA VAL A 276 -12.00 20.93 -34.23
C VAL A 276 -11.14 20.34 -35.34
N GLN A 277 -10.62 19.15 -35.08
CA GLN A 277 -9.60 18.52 -35.90
C GLN A 277 -10.23 17.55 -36.90
N ASN A 278 -10.88 18.10 -37.93
CA ASN A 278 -11.59 17.36 -38.99
C ASN A 278 -10.89 17.38 -40.36
N ASP A 279 -9.56 17.55 -40.38
CA ASP A 279 -8.83 17.68 -41.64
C ASP A 279 -8.79 16.38 -42.46
N TYR A 280 -8.92 16.56 -43.79
CA TYR A 280 -8.65 15.62 -44.89
C TYR A 280 -9.70 14.51 -45.17
N GLY A 281 -10.33 14.59 -46.35
CA GLY A 281 -11.18 13.53 -46.91
C GLY A 281 -10.37 12.36 -47.48
N VAL A 282 -10.89 11.14 -47.34
CA VAL A 282 -10.25 9.91 -47.84
C VAL A 282 -10.93 9.50 -49.16
N ASP A 283 -10.44 10.02 -50.28
CA ASP A 283 -11.02 9.79 -51.63
C ASP A 283 -10.74 8.38 -52.19
N THR A 284 -9.69 7.73 -51.71
CA THR A 284 -9.28 6.38 -52.10
C THR A 284 -8.63 5.63 -50.93
N LEU A 285 -8.66 4.29 -50.96
CA LEU A 285 -8.02 3.45 -49.94
C LEU A 285 -6.53 3.78 -49.71
N LEU A 286 -5.82 4.27 -50.73
CA LEU A 286 -4.39 4.63 -50.64
C LEU A 286 -4.11 5.84 -49.73
N GLN A 287 -5.14 6.59 -49.32
CA GLN A 287 -5.02 7.76 -48.45
C GLN A 287 -5.20 7.44 -46.96
N ILE A 288 -5.56 6.21 -46.58
CA ILE A 288 -5.65 5.79 -45.16
C ILE A 288 -4.34 6.04 -44.38
N PRO A 289 -3.13 5.81 -44.93
CA PRO A 289 -1.88 6.21 -44.27
C PRO A 289 -1.81 7.70 -43.93
N MET A 290 -2.23 8.57 -44.85
CA MET A 290 -2.20 10.02 -44.62
C MET A 290 -3.17 10.43 -43.52
N LYS A 291 -4.36 9.82 -43.46
CA LYS A 291 -5.32 10.05 -42.37
C LYS A 291 -4.74 9.65 -41.02
N ARG A 292 -4.03 8.51 -40.92
CA ARG A 292 -3.36 8.08 -39.67
C ARG A 292 -2.29 9.06 -39.21
N ASP A 293 -1.48 9.56 -40.13
CA ASP A 293 -0.44 10.55 -39.82
C ASP A 293 -1.06 11.86 -39.29
N LEU A 294 -2.19 12.29 -39.87
CA LEU A 294 -2.95 13.44 -39.37
C LEU A 294 -3.54 13.19 -37.98
N VAL A 295 -4.21 12.05 -37.76
CA VAL A 295 -4.77 11.68 -36.45
C VAL A 295 -3.68 11.64 -35.37
N LYS A 296 -2.49 11.12 -35.71
CA LYS A 296 -1.33 11.15 -34.80
C LYS A 296 -0.96 12.58 -34.42
N TRP A 297 -0.81 13.45 -35.41
CA TRP A 297 -0.43 14.85 -35.16
C TRP A 297 -1.50 15.62 -34.36
N GLN A 298 -2.77 15.33 -34.61
CA GLN A 298 -3.91 15.87 -33.86
C GLN A 298 -3.91 15.42 -32.38
N LEU A 299 -3.59 14.15 -32.12
CA LEU A 299 -3.42 13.62 -30.76
C LEU A 299 -2.19 14.23 -30.06
N GLU A 300 -1.08 14.40 -30.78
CA GLU A 300 0.10 15.09 -30.26
C GLU A 300 -0.24 16.52 -29.85
N ARG A 301 -0.97 17.26 -30.68
CA ARG A 301 -1.44 18.62 -30.34
C ARG A 301 -2.34 18.65 -29.12
N THR A 302 -3.29 17.72 -29.01
CA THR A 302 -4.21 17.61 -27.85
C THR A 302 -3.43 17.49 -26.52
N ASN A 303 -2.19 16.99 -26.58
CA ASN A 303 -1.31 16.74 -25.44
C ASN A 303 -0.13 17.73 -25.31
N GLN A 304 -0.05 18.77 -26.15
CA GLN A 304 0.92 19.85 -25.97
C GLN A 304 0.52 20.72 -24.76
N THR A 305 1.53 21.31 -24.10
CA THR A 305 1.33 22.17 -22.93
C THR A 305 0.74 23.52 -23.28
N ALA A 306 1.03 24.04 -24.47
CA ALA A 306 0.57 25.34 -24.94
C ALA A 306 -0.71 25.21 -25.79
N ASP A 307 -1.59 26.20 -25.69
CA ASP A 307 -2.78 26.32 -26.53
C ASP A 307 -2.38 26.45 -28.02
N CYS A 308 -3.19 25.86 -28.90
CA CYS A 308 -2.98 25.92 -30.34
C CYS A 308 -3.28 27.29 -30.97
N LEU A 309 -4.02 28.18 -30.29
CA LEU A 309 -4.27 29.56 -30.72
C LEU A 309 -3.36 30.59 -30.03
N ASP A 310 -2.82 30.29 -28.85
CA ASP A 310 -1.90 31.15 -28.11
C ASP A 310 -0.84 30.33 -27.38
N GLU A 311 0.38 30.34 -27.91
CA GLU A 311 1.49 29.56 -27.36
C GLU A 311 1.90 29.96 -25.91
N ASN A 312 1.38 31.07 -25.40
CA ASN A 312 1.63 31.56 -24.04
C ASN A 312 0.56 31.12 -23.03
N GLN A 313 -0.55 30.52 -23.48
CA GLN A 313 -1.62 30.02 -22.61
C GLN A 313 -1.51 28.50 -22.42
N PRO A 314 -1.87 27.98 -21.24
CA PRO A 314 -1.92 26.55 -21.02
C PRO A 314 -3.10 25.94 -21.80
N ASN A 315 -2.95 24.66 -22.16
CA ASN A 315 -3.92 23.93 -22.97
C ASN A 315 -4.92 23.09 -22.14
N ASP A 316 -4.73 23.01 -20.83
CA ASP A 316 -5.45 22.12 -19.91
C ASP A 316 -6.96 22.38 -19.86
N ASP A 317 -7.41 23.61 -20.08
CA ASP A 317 -8.82 24.01 -20.11
C ASP A 317 -9.48 23.97 -21.51
N LYS A 318 -8.78 23.48 -22.54
CA LYS A 318 -9.26 23.48 -23.94
C LYS A 318 -9.83 22.13 -24.38
N MET A 319 -11.06 22.14 -24.88
CA MET A 319 -11.75 20.96 -25.41
C MET A 319 -11.40 20.68 -26.87
N TYR A 320 -10.84 19.51 -27.18
CA TYR A 320 -10.50 19.09 -28.55
C TYR A 320 -11.49 18.07 -29.09
N TYR A 321 -11.91 18.24 -30.35
CA TYR A 321 -12.73 17.29 -31.13
C TYR A 321 -11.89 16.67 -32.25
N ASN A 322 -11.61 15.38 -32.14
CA ASN A 322 -10.74 14.61 -33.02
C ASN A 322 -11.55 13.68 -33.92
N TRP A 323 -11.55 13.94 -35.23
CA TRP A 323 -12.31 13.14 -36.20
C TRP A 323 -11.42 12.10 -36.87
N THR A 324 -11.66 10.84 -36.53
CA THR A 324 -10.94 9.69 -37.09
C THR A 324 -11.61 9.09 -38.32
N SER A 325 -12.85 9.52 -38.60
CA SER A 325 -13.70 9.08 -39.71
C SER A 325 -13.25 9.59 -41.09
N GLY A 326 -13.77 8.96 -42.15
CA GLY A 326 -13.54 9.36 -43.54
C GLY A 326 -14.24 8.46 -44.56
N ALA A 327 -14.80 9.06 -45.63
CA ALA A 327 -15.61 8.34 -46.62
C ALA A 327 -15.55 8.96 -48.03
N SER A 328 -15.59 8.10 -49.06
CA SER A 328 -15.78 8.46 -50.46
C SER A 328 -16.20 7.25 -51.32
N ALA A 329 -16.49 7.48 -52.60
CA ALA A 329 -16.75 6.40 -53.56
C ALA A 329 -15.58 5.40 -53.71
N GLY A 330 -14.34 5.80 -53.36
CA GLY A 330 -13.13 5.00 -53.45
C GLY A 330 -12.59 4.47 -52.11
N ALA A 331 -13.21 4.82 -50.99
CA ALA A 331 -12.88 4.35 -49.63
C ALA A 331 -14.12 4.47 -48.73
N TRP A 332 -14.72 3.33 -48.39
CA TRP A 332 -15.94 3.27 -47.59
C TRP A 332 -15.62 3.45 -46.10
N PRO A 333 -16.53 4.02 -45.28
CA PRO A 333 -16.31 4.22 -43.84
C PRO A 333 -15.76 2.98 -43.14
N ILE A 334 -16.38 1.81 -43.35
CA ILE A 334 -15.93 0.55 -42.75
C ILE A 334 -14.50 0.16 -43.18
N THR A 335 -14.13 0.42 -44.44
CA THR A 335 -12.78 0.11 -44.94
C THR A 335 -11.72 1.10 -44.46
N VAL A 336 -12.11 2.33 -44.14
CA VAL A 336 -11.23 3.33 -43.52
C VAL A 336 -11.01 3.01 -42.05
N ALA A 337 -12.07 2.64 -41.33
CA ALA A 337 -12.01 2.23 -39.93
C ALA A 337 -11.23 0.92 -39.72
N ALA A 338 -11.59 -0.15 -40.45
CA ALA A 338 -11.05 -1.49 -40.29
C ALA A 338 -9.78 -1.76 -41.10
N GLY A 339 -9.54 -1.01 -42.18
CA GLY A 339 -8.48 -1.32 -43.14
C GLY A 339 -8.84 -2.47 -44.09
N TYR A 340 -7.85 -2.93 -44.86
CA TYR A 340 -7.98 -4.04 -45.81
C TYR A 340 -6.68 -4.84 -45.88
N THR A 341 -6.64 -5.95 -46.63
CA THR A 341 -5.46 -6.84 -46.66
C THR A 341 -4.18 -6.09 -46.99
N GLY A 342 -3.25 -6.01 -46.02
CA GLY A 342 -1.97 -5.31 -46.17
C GLY A 342 -1.99 -3.82 -45.82
N MET A 343 -3.11 -3.27 -45.35
CA MET A 343 -3.22 -1.87 -44.93
C MET A 343 -4.03 -1.73 -43.63
N LEU A 344 -3.37 -1.17 -42.61
CA LEU A 344 -3.93 -0.88 -41.29
C LEU A 344 -5.03 0.20 -41.37
N GLY A 345 -6.18 -0.08 -40.75
CA GLY A 345 -7.26 0.90 -40.58
C GLY A 345 -6.93 2.01 -39.58
N VAL A 346 -7.76 3.06 -39.54
CA VAL A 346 -7.57 4.18 -38.62
C VAL A 346 -7.85 3.77 -37.16
N ASN A 347 -8.87 2.95 -36.90
CA ASN A 347 -9.23 2.55 -35.54
C ASN A 347 -8.15 1.64 -34.93
N GLU A 348 -7.65 0.67 -35.71
CA GLU A 348 -6.54 -0.18 -35.27
C GLU A 348 -5.28 0.63 -34.96
N PHE A 349 -4.96 1.62 -35.80
CA PHE A 349 -3.85 2.54 -35.56
C PHE A 349 -3.99 3.32 -34.25
N VAL A 350 -5.18 3.86 -33.98
CA VAL A 350 -5.48 4.60 -32.75
C VAL A 350 -5.31 3.69 -31.53
N LEU A 351 -5.81 2.44 -31.58
CA LEU A 351 -5.61 1.50 -30.47
C LEU A 351 -4.13 1.18 -30.25
N GLN A 352 -3.37 0.97 -31.32
CA GLN A 352 -1.93 0.75 -31.24
C GLN A 352 -1.20 1.97 -30.63
N CYS A 353 -1.65 3.18 -30.94
CA CYS A 353 -1.13 4.40 -30.34
C CYS A 353 -1.44 4.51 -28.84
N PHE A 354 -2.63 4.07 -28.41
CA PHE A 354 -3.03 4.08 -27.00
C PHE A 354 -2.37 2.98 -26.17
N THR A 355 -2.09 1.83 -26.76
CA THR A 355 -1.51 0.66 -26.07
C THR A 355 0.01 0.57 -26.21
N GLY A 356 0.62 1.40 -27.05
CA GLY A 356 2.07 1.44 -27.25
C GLY A 356 2.58 0.35 -28.17
N GLN A 357 1.66 -0.41 -28.78
CA GLN A 357 1.99 -1.42 -29.77
C GLN A 357 2.74 -0.77 -30.94
N HIS A 358 3.85 -1.39 -31.33
CA HIS A 358 4.72 -0.96 -32.43
C HIS A 358 5.32 0.46 -32.28
N ASN A 359 5.33 1.05 -31.06
CA ASN A 359 5.87 2.38 -30.78
C ASN A 359 5.33 3.49 -31.70
N ARG A 360 4.07 3.38 -32.15
CA ARG A 360 3.48 4.29 -33.16
C ARG A 360 3.39 5.74 -32.70
N CYS A 361 3.00 5.97 -31.44
CA CYS A 361 2.74 7.32 -30.90
C CYS A 361 3.39 7.62 -29.54
N ASN A 362 4.30 6.79 -29.01
CA ASN A 362 4.89 6.93 -27.67
C ASN A 362 3.82 7.17 -26.57
N THR A 363 3.27 6.10 -26.01
CA THR A 363 2.11 6.15 -25.10
C THR A 363 2.23 7.09 -23.92
N SER A 364 3.44 7.27 -23.37
CA SER A 364 3.67 8.19 -22.25
C SER A 364 3.38 9.67 -22.61
N ALA A 365 3.30 10.00 -23.89
CA ALA A 365 2.97 11.33 -24.39
C ALA A 365 1.46 11.57 -24.57
N ILE A 366 0.62 10.52 -24.56
CA ILE A 366 -0.84 10.65 -24.75
C ILE A 366 -1.54 10.52 -23.39
N LYS A 367 -1.69 11.66 -22.71
CA LYS A 367 -2.35 11.77 -21.40
C LYS A 367 -3.87 11.91 -21.52
N ARG A 368 -4.37 12.62 -22.55
CA ARG A 368 -5.81 12.80 -22.86
C ARG A 368 -6.06 12.70 -24.37
N THR A 369 -7.25 12.26 -24.77
CA THR A 369 -7.63 12.13 -26.19
C THR A 369 -8.54 13.24 -26.70
N GLY A 370 -9.10 14.07 -25.80
CA GLY A 370 -10.27 14.89 -26.12
C GLY A 370 -11.46 14.01 -26.53
N VAL A 371 -12.40 14.58 -27.29
CA VAL A 371 -13.51 13.84 -27.88
C VAL A 371 -13.04 13.13 -29.15
N MET A 372 -13.15 11.81 -29.20
CA MET A 372 -12.75 10.99 -30.34
C MET A 372 -13.99 10.56 -31.15
N MET A 373 -14.24 11.20 -32.29
CA MET A 373 -15.36 10.88 -33.18
C MET A 373 -14.94 9.79 -34.18
N MET A 374 -15.61 8.64 -34.13
CA MET A 374 -15.23 7.41 -34.85
C MET A 374 -16.35 6.86 -35.74
N ASP A 375 -15.96 6.24 -36.86
CA ASP A 375 -16.80 5.31 -37.62
C ASP A 375 -16.49 3.87 -37.11
N PHE A 376 -17.53 3.06 -36.86
CA PHE A 376 -17.45 1.67 -36.38
C PHE A 376 -16.49 1.48 -35.19
N PRO A 377 -16.66 2.20 -34.07
CA PRO A 377 -15.78 2.06 -32.90
C PRO A 377 -15.78 0.61 -32.37
N GLY A 378 -14.61 0.15 -31.90
CA GLY A 378 -14.46 -1.14 -31.22
C GLY A 378 -14.38 -0.97 -29.70
N GLY A 379 -14.83 -1.98 -28.94
CA GLY A 379 -14.87 -1.91 -27.47
C GLY A 379 -13.51 -1.59 -26.84
N ALA A 380 -12.42 -2.23 -27.30
CA ALA A 380 -11.09 -2.00 -26.70
C ALA A 380 -10.56 -0.57 -26.91
N ILE A 381 -10.99 0.13 -27.97
CA ILE A 381 -10.66 1.55 -28.17
C ILE A 381 -11.45 2.41 -27.18
N VAL A 382 -12.72 2.09 -26.97
CA VAL A 382 -13.57 2.76 -25.98
C VAL A 382 -12.97 2.61 -24.58
N ASP A 383 -12.53 1.41 -24.18
CA ASP A 383 -11.85 1.16 -22.91
C ASP A 383 -10.63 2.07 -22.72
N GLU A 384 -9.79 2.16 -23.75
CA GLU A 384 -8.56 2.95 -23.71
C GLU A 384 -8.85 4.45 -23.64
N ILE A 385 -9.86 4.95 -24.34
CA ILE A 385 -10.29 6.35 -24.22
C ILE A 385 -10.78 6.62 -22.79
N ILE A 386 -11.64 5.76 -22.24
CA ILE A 386 -12.22 5.91 -20.89
C ILE A 386 -11.13 5.87 -19.81
N LYS A 387 -10.15 4.98 -19.91
CA LYS A 387 -9.03 4.82 -18.95
C LYS A 387 -8.21 6.09 -18.72
N ARG A 388 -8.25 7.05 -19.65
CA ARG A 388 -7.47 8.30 -19.61
C ARG A 388 -8.16 9.43 -18.85
N ASN A 389 -9.38 9.22 -18.39
CA ASN A 389 -10.09 10.21 -17.58
C ASN A 389 -9.58 10.21 -16.14
N PRO A 390 -9.59 11.38 -15.47
CA PRO A 390 -9.25 11.46 -14.05
C PRO A 390 -10.22 10.57 -13.26
N ARG A 391 -9.68 9.60 -12.52
CA ARG A 391 -10.47 8.76 -11.63
C ARG A 391 -10.46 9.38 -10.24
N GLY A 392 -11.57 10.01 -9.89
CA GLY A 392 -11.87 10.36 -8.52
C GLY A 392 -12.38 9.13 -7.79
N ILE A 393 -11.87 8.90 -6.58
CA ILE A 393 -12.66 8.20 -5.57
C ILE A 393 -13.98 8.97 -5.43
N LEU A 394 -15.12 8.28 -5.38
CA LEU A 394 -16.41 8.88 -5.05
C LEU A 394 -16.28 9.66 -3.73
N TYR A 395 -16.06 10.97 -3.80
CA TYR A 395 -16.18 11.88 -2.65
C TYR A 395 -17.66 12.11 -2.29
N ALA A 396 -18.59 11.56 -3.08
CA ALA A 396 -20.02 11.61 -2.87
C ALA A 396 -20.45 10.68 -1.74
N THR A 397 -20.43 11.19 -0.50
CA THR A 397 -21.48 11.09 0.54
C THR A 397 -20.98 11.53 1.93
N ASN A 398 -19.66 11.60 2.17
CA ASN A 398 -19.08 11.87 3.51
C ASN A 398 -18.35 13.22 3.66
N ARG A 399 -18.60 14.23 2.80
CA ARG A 399 -18.01 15.58 2.88
C ARG A 399 -16.47 15.61 3.10
N GLY A 400 -15.72 14.69 2.50
CA GLY A 400 -14.26 14.79 2.42
C GLY A 400 -13.42 13.85 3.29
N VAL A 401 -14.00 12.90 4.06
CA VAL A 401 -13.17 11.85 4.72
C VAL A 401 -12.94 10.62 3.82
N GLY A 402 -13.65 10.50 2.70
CA GLY A 402 -13.51 9.38 1.76
C GLY A 402 -14.08 8.06 2.30
N ASN A 403 -14.50 7.19 1.39
CA ASN A 403 -14.85 5.79 1.65
C ASN A 403 -14.05 4.98 0.62
N PRO A 404 -12.71 4.94 0.72
CA PRO A 404 -11.89 4.42 -0.35
C PRO A 404 -12.27 2.97 -0.58
N GLN A 405 -12.60 2.61 -1.82
CA GLN A 405 -12.89 1.24 -2.19
C GLN A 405 -12.04 0.88 -3.39
N GLU A 406 -11.09 -0.03 -3.17
CA GLU A 406 -10.45 -0.73 -4.25
C GLU A 406 -11.50 -1.57 -5.00
N GLN A 407 -11.38 -1.67 -6.34
CA GLN A 407 -12.14 -2.67 -7.06
C GLN A 407 -11.60 -4.05 -6.68
N HIS A 408 -12.49 -4.94 -6.25
CA HIS A 408 -12.15 -6.30 -5.86
C HIS A 408 -12.59 -7.27 -6.95
N PRO A 409 -11.90 -7.36 -8.11
CA PRO A 409 -12.30 -8.27 -9.18
C PRO A 409 -12.25 -9.74 -8.73
N GLY A 410 -11.60 -10.03 -7.59
CA GLY A 410 -11.32 -11.38 -7.12
C GLY A 410 -10.26 -12.06 -8.00
N GLY A 411 -9.87 -13.28 -7.65
CA GLY A 411 -8.96 -14.07 -8.47
C GLY A 411 -7.49 -13.66 -8.41
N ASP A 412 -7.11 -12.77 -7.50
CA ASP A 412 -5.70 -12.54 -7.12
C ASP A 412 -5.25 -13.67 -6.19
N ASP A 413 -5.07 -14.86 -6.79
CA ASP A 413 -4.58 -16.06 -6.09
C ASP A 413 -3.07 -16.02 -5.81
N GLY A 414 -2.41 -14.93 -6.21
CA GLY A 414 -0.98 -14.77 -6.08
C GLY A 414 -0.18 -15.65 -7.04
N GLY A 415 -0.79 -16.19 -8.09
CA GLY A 415 -0.11 -16.95 -9.13
C GLY A 415 0.31 -18.36 -8.70
N SER A 416 1.13 -19.00 -9.54
CA SER A 416 1.57 -20.38 -9.32
C SER A 416 2.65 -20.44 -8.24
N ARG A 417 2.30 -21.06 -7.10
CA ARG A 417 3.27 -21.29 -6.04
C ARG A 417 4.42 -22.21 -6.51
N PRO A 418 5.69 -21.89 -6.19
CA PRO A 418 6.82 -22.77 -6.47
C PRO A 418 6.65 -24.16 -5.83
N GLY A 419 7.20 -25.18 -6.50
CA GLY A 419 7.25 -26.53 -5.95
C GLY A 419 8.03 -26.55 -4.63
N VAL A 420 7.43 -27.18 -3.60
CA VAL A 420 8.02 -27.33 -2.26
C VAL A 420 8.36 -28.79 -1.98
N PRO A 421 9.36 -29.08 -1.11
CA PRO A 421 9.66 -30.43 -0.66
C PRO A 421 8.46 -31.13 -0.01
N SER A 422 8.39 -32.47 -0.13
CA SER A 422 7.39 -33.27 0.57
C SER A 422 7.63 -33.33 2.09
N ASP A 423 8.90 -33.21 2.51
CA ASP A 423 9.25 -33.06 3.92
C ASP A 423 9.01 -31.60 4.33
N HIS A 424 7.93 -31.38 5.08
CA HIS A 424 7.55 -30.04 5.53
C HIS A 424 8.62 -29.37 6.40
N SER A 425 9.49 -30.13 7.08
CA SER A 425 10.55 -29.57 7.92
C SER A 425 11.62 -28.82 7.12
N ALA A 426 11.77 -29.11 5.82
CA ALA A 426 12.71 -28.45 4.94
C ALA A 426 12.36 -26.97 4.67
N CYS A 427 11.08 -26.58 4.80
CA CYS A 427 10.64 -25.20 4.62
C CYS A 427 10.63 -24.39 5.93
N ARG A 428 11.10 -24.94 7.05
CA ARG A 428 11.10 -24.23 8.34
C ARG A 428 11.97 -22.96 8.28
N PRO A 429 11.49 -21.79 8.73
CA PRO A 429 12.33 -20.59 8.86
C PRO A 429 13.56 -20.81 9.77
N ASP A 430 14.69 -20.21 9.42
CA ASP A 430 15.95 -20.43 10.14
C ASP A 430 15.87 -19.96 11.61
N GLY A 431 16.44 -20.78 12.50
CA GLY A 431 16.42 -20.55 13.95
C GLY A 431 15.08 -20.74 14.66
N MET A 432 13.97 -20.93 13.94
CA MET A 432 12.65 -21.18 14.57
C MET A 432 12.63 -22.55 15.25
N ALA A 433 12.09 -22.63 16.46
CA ALA A 433 12.01 -23.88 17.21
C ALA A 433 10.94 -24.82 16.62
N PRO A 434 11.29 -26.05 16.22
CA PRO A 434 10.29 -27.04 15.82
C PRO A 434 9.53 -27.58 17.03
N THR A 435 8.26 -27.93 16.83
CA THR A 435 7.46 -28.68 17.82
C THR A 435 7.89 -30.15 17.82
N ALA A 436 8.37 -30.64 18.95
CA ALA A 436 8.89 -31.99 19.06
C ALA A 436 7.78 -33.04 18.85
N GLY A 437 8.01 -33.99 17.93
CA GLY A 437 7.06 -35.07 17.63
C GLY A 437 5.92 -34.69 16.69
N THR A 438 5.83 -33.44 16.24
CA THR A 438 4.77 -32.96 15.33
C THR A 438 5.34 -32.64 13.95
N ALA A 439 4.68 -33.16 12.91
CA ALA A 439 5.01 -32.84 11.51
C ALA A 439 4.39 -31.48 11.10
N ALA A 440 4.92 -30.40 11.67
CA ALA A 440 4.44 -29.04 11.40
C ALA A 440 4.48 -28.71 9.91
N GLN A 441 3.39 -28.16 9.39
CA GLN A 441 3.11 -28.04 7.96
C GLN A 441 3.81 -26.83 7.28
N TYR A 442 5.08 -26.52 7.61
CA TYR A 442 5.75 -25.28 7.17
C TYR A 442 5.68 -25.05 5.65
N CYS A 443 5.86 -26.10 4.83
CA CYS A 443 5.77 -25.98 3.37
C CYS A 443 4.37 -25.59 2.85
N ARG A 444 3.35 -25.39 3.70
CA ARG A 444 2.06 -24.77 3.31
C ARG A 444 2.10 -23.25 3.27
N VAL A 445 3.10 -22.62 3.89
CA VAL A 445 3.29 -21.15 3.84
C VAL A 445 4.70 -20.77 3.38
N TYR A 446 5.71 -21.56 3.75
CA TYR A 446 7.11 -21.30 3.43
C TYR A 446 7.60 -22.08 2.21
N GLN A 447 8.68 -21.58 1.61
CA GLN A 447 9.43 -22.17 0.51
C GLN A 447 10.61 -22.98 1.06
N GLY A 448 11.32 -23.74 0.20
CA GLY A 448 12.44 -24.59 0.64
C GLY A 448 13.65 -23.84 1.22
N ASP A 449 13.70 -22.53 1.02
CA ASP A 449 14.66 -21.61 1.63
C ASP A 449 14.17 -21.00 2.96
N GLY A 450 12.99 -21.39 3.46
CA GLY A 450 12.39 -20.84 4.67
C GLY A 450 11.83 -19.43 4.50
N ARG A 451 11.77 -18.89 3.27
CA ARG A 451 11.06 -17.65 2.97
C ARG A 451 9.57 -17.92 2.79
N GLU A 452 8.75 -16.99 3.22
CA GLU A 452 7.31 -17.05 3.06
C GLU A 452 6.95 -16.88 1.59
N TRP A 453 5.96 -17.63 1.12
CA TRP A 453 5.35 -17.41 -0.18
C TRP A 453 4.28 -16.32 -0.05
N LEU A 454 4.56 -15.14 -0.61
CA LEU A 454 3.70 -13.95 -0.53
C LEU A 454 2.87 -13.72 -1.82
N GLY A 455 3.00 -14.61 -2.79
CA GLY A 455 2.45 -14.47 -4.15
C GLY A 455 3.51 -14.01 -5.16
N GLU A 456 3.22 -14.25 -6.44
CA GLU A 456 4.04 -13.84 -7.58
C GLU A 456 4.22 -12.32 -7.59
N GLY A 457 5.44 -11.87 -7.88
CA GLY A 457 5.79 -10.45 -7.87
C GLY A 457 5.89 -9.81 -6.49
N ARG A 458 5.83 -10.57 -5.38
CA ARG A 458 5.98 -10.04 -4.01
C ARG A 458 7.07 -10.74 -3.25
N THR A 459 7.97 -9.95 -2.68
CA THR A 459 9.15 -10.48 -1.97
C THR A 459 9.24 -10.04 -0.51
N ARG A 460 8.39 -9.12 -0.06
CA ARG A 460 8.36 -8.55 1.30
C ARG A 460 6.92 -8.43 1.81
N ARG A 461 6.76 -8.50 3.13
CA ARG A 461 5.45 -8.32 3.77
C ARG A 461 5.00 -6.86 3.77
N VAL A 462 3.69 -6.69 3.63
CA VAL A 462 2.95 -5.44 3.89
C VAL A 462 1.82 -5.84 4.83
N VAL A 463 1.95 -5.49 6.11
CA VAL A 463 1.09 -5.97 7.22
C VAL A 463 0.20 -4.84 7.76
N GLY A 464 -1.05 -4.79 7.33
CA GLY A 464 -1.99 -3.75 7.78
C GLY A 464 -2.69 -4.10 9.09
N TYR A 465 -2.65 -3.22 10.09
CA TYR A 465 -3.58 -3.30 11.21
C TYR A 465 -4.93 -2.69 10.81
N PHE A 466 -6.00 -3.45 10.99
CA PHE A 466 -7.38 -3.03 10.80
C PHE A 466 -8.06 -2.89 12.17
N SER A 467 -8.49 -1.68 12.52
CA SER A 467 -9.17 -1.40 13.77
C SER A 467 -10.67 -1.73 13.71
N GLY A 468 -11.14 -2.52 14.66
CA GLY A 468 -12.54 -2.97 14.72
C GLY A 468 -13.54 -1.90 15.18
N TRP A 469 -13.08 -0.70 15.54
CA TRP A 469 -13.93 0.36 16.11
C TRP A 469 -14.35 1.46 15.13
N ARG A 470 -13.82 1.51 13.89
CA ARG A 470 -14.20 2.52 12.89
C ARG A 470 -15.44 2.11 12.08
N THR A 471 -16.53 1.86 12.79
CA THR A 471 -17.76 1.26 12.25
C THR A 471 -18.70 2.22 11.53
N GLY A 472 -18.49 3.54 11.68
CA GLY A 472 -19.38 4.58 11.13
C GLY A 472 -20.44 5.12 12.08
N GLY A 473 -20.49 4.65 13.34
CA GLY A 473 -21.54 5.04 14.29
C GLY A 473 -21.66 6.55 14.53
N ASN A 474 -20.58 7.18 15.01
CA ASN A 474 -20.55 8.62 15.35
C ASN A 474 -19.57 9.43 14.46
N GLY A 475 -19.09 8.86 13.36
CA GLY A 475 -18.03 9.45 12.55
C GLY A 475 -17.77 8.67 11.26
N PRO A 476 -16.71 8.99 10.51
CA PRO A 476 -16.37 8.29 9.27
C PRO A 476 -16.06 6.81 9.54
N HIS A 477 -16.51 5.93 8.65
CA HIS A 477 -16.21 4.49 8.72
C HIS A 477 -14.98 4.12 7.90
N TYR A 478 -14.28 3.07 8.37
CA TYR A 478 -13.31 2.31 7.59
C TYR A 478 -13.59 0.83 7.82
N LEU A 479 -14.27 0.20 6.89
CA LEU A 479 -14.74 -1.18 6.97
C LEU A 479 -13.85 -2.11 6.13
N VAL A 480 -14.06 -3.42 6.25
CA VAL A 480 -13.34 -4.44 5.48
C VAL A 480 -13.33 -4.23 3.94
N PRO A 481 -14.41 -3.79 3.26
CA PRO A 481 -14.35 -3.43 1.83
C PRO A 481 -13.37 -2.30 1.50
N ASN A 482 -13.00 -1.48 2.49
CA ASN A 482 -12.10 -0.35 2.33
C ASN A 482 -10.63 -0.73 2.39
N ILE A 483 -10.30 -1.96 2.76
CA ILE A 483 -8.93 -2.43 2.79
C ILE A 483 -8.39 -2.53 1.34
N PRO A 484 -7.15 -2.08 1.06
CA PRO A 484 -6.50 -2.29 -0.22
C PRO A 484 -5.96 -3.72 -0.32
N TRP A 485 -6.86 -4.69 -0.44
CA TRP A 485 -6.57 -6.14 -0.43
C TRP A 485 -5.52 -6.55 -1.46
N SER A 486 -5.48 -5.88 -2.62
CA SER A 486 -4.46 -6.17 -3.62
C SER A 486 -3.07 -5.63 -3.24
N LYS A 487 -2.95 -4.80 -2.20
CA LYS A 487 -1.67 -4.15 -1.82
C LYS A 487 -1.05 -4.75 -0.57
N VAL A 488 -1.87 -5.24 0.36
CA VAL A 488 -1.41 -5.94 1.57
C VAL A 488 -1.06 -7.41 1.32
N THR A 489 -0.24 -7.98 2.20
CA THR A 489 -0.01 -9.43 2.28
C THR A 489 -0.61 -10.04 3.53
N HIS A 490 -0.67 -9.27 4.61
CA HIS A 490 -1.23 -9.68 5.89
C HIS A 490 -2.16 -8.59 6.44
N LEU A 491 -3.16 -9.01 7.20
CA LEU A 491 -4.05 -8.16 7.97
C LEU A 491 -4.10 -8.64 9.41
N ASN A 492 -3.82 -7.74 10.35
CA ASN A 492 -4.00 -7.97 11.77
C ASN A 492 -5.30 -7.26 12.21
N TYR A 493 -6.31 -8.00 12.63
CA TYR A 493 -7.54 -7.42 13.18
C TYR A 493 -7.29 -7.01 14.64
N ALA A 494 -7.49 -5.73 14.94
CA ALA A 494 -7.35 -5.13 16.25
C ALA A 494 -8.73 -4.81 16.86
N PHE A 495 -9.11 -5.31 18.04
CA PHE A 495 -8.42 -6.33 18.84
C PHE A 495 -9.42 -7.38 19.36
N ALA A 496 -8.86 -8.54 19.69
CA ALA A 496 -9.42 -9.44 20.69
C ALA A 496 -8.73 -9.20 22.04
N ASN A 497 -9.32 -9.70 23.12
CA ASN A 497 -8.76 -9.62 24.47
C ASN A 497 -8.77 -10.99 25.16
N VAL A 498 -8.22 -11.04 26.38
CA VAL A 498 -8.20 -12.25 27.21
C VAL A 498 -9.25 -12.14 28.32
N GLN A 499 -10.28 -12.99 28.25
CA GLN A 499 -11.34 -13.07 29.26
C GLN A 499 -11.46 -14.51 29.77
N ASN A 500 -11.46 -14.71 31.09
CA ASN A 500 -11.53 -16.05 31.71
C ASN A 500 -10.48 -17.03 31.17
N ASN A 501 -9.25 -16.55 30.93
CA ASN A 501 -8.15 -17.29 30.28
C ASN A 501 -8.46 -17.76 28.84
N GLN A 502 -9.42 -17.16 28.14
CA GLN A 502 -9.77 -17.47 26.76
C GLN A 502 -9.66 -16.22 25.88
N ILE A 503 -9.42 -16.40 24.59
CA ILE A 503 -9.55 -15.32 23.60
C ILE A 503 -11.02 -14.92 23.46
N SER A 504 -11.30 -13.61 23.42
CA SER A 504 -12.66 -13.07 23.31
C SER A 504 -12.70 -11.79 22.46
N VAL A 505 -13.81 -11.61 21.76
CA VAL A 505 -14.20 -10.33 21.11
C VAL A 505 -15.53 -9.82 21.65
N GLY A 506 -15.91 -10.26 22.86
CA GLY A 506 -17.20 -9.96 23.47
C GLY A 506 -18.34 -10.86 22.99
N ALA A 507 -19.55 -10.60 23.50
CA ALA A 507 -20.75 -11.37 23.19
C ALA A 507 -21.23 -11.13 21.75
N ASN A 508 -21.89 -12.14 21.15
CA ASN A 508 -22.48 -12.03 19.83
C ASN A 508 -23.81 -11.26 19.87
N GLU A 509 -23.69 -9.94 19.92
CA GLU A 509 -24.81 -8.99 19.97
C GLU A 509 -24.74 -8.04 18.77
N PRO A 510 -25.86 -7.43 18.31
CA PRO A 510 -25.87 -6.54 17.14
C PRO A 510 -24.90 -5.35 17.21
N SER A 511 -24.49 -4.92 18.40
CA SER A 511 -23.52 -3.85 18.61
C SER A 511 -22.06 -4.31 18.53
N ASN A 512 -21.80 -5.63 18.47
CA ASN A 512 -20.44 -6.16 18.38
C ASN A 512 -19.93 -6.08 16.94
N PRO A 513 -18.94 -5.21 16.65
CA PRO A 513 -18.45 -5.02 15.28
C PRO A 513 -17.73 -6.23 14.72
N ALA A 514 -17.17 -7.10 15.55
CA ALA A 514 -16.44 -8.28 15.09
C ALA A 514 -17.38 -9.34 14.51
N ILE A 515 -18.48 -9.65 15.22
CA ILE A 515 -19.29 -10.86 14.93
C ILE A 515 -20.80 -10.66 14.85
N GLY A 516 -21.34 -9.51 15.26
CA GLY A 516 -22.79 -9.31 15.39
C GLY A 516 -23.38 -8.16 14.55
N MET A 517 -22.58 -7.15 14.23
CA MET A 517 -23.00 -5.96 13.49
C MET A 517 -23.20 -6.24 11.99
N ASP A 518 -24.11 -5.51 11.34
CA ASP A 518 -24.20 -5.40 9.89
C ASP A 518 -24.18 -3.93 9.44
N TRP A 519 -23.86 -3.71 8.16
CA TRP A 519 -23.80 -2.37 7.55
C TRP A 519 -24.73 -2.29 6.32
N PRO A 520 -26.06 -2.24 6.52
CA PRO A 520 -27.02 -2.22 5.42
C PRO A 520 -26.79 -1.01 4.50
N GLY A 521 -26.82 -1.24 3.18
CA GLY A 521 -26.67 -0.18 2.18
C GLY A 521 -25.23 0.26 1.91
N VAL A 522 -24.23 -0.28 2.62
CA VAL A 522 -22.82 -0.03 2.31
C VAL A 522 -22.32 -1.07 1.30
N ALA A 523 -22.06 -0.61 0.07
CA ALA A 523 -21.59 -1.47 -1.01
C ALA A 523 -20.32 -2.25 -0.62
N GLY A 524 -20.33 -3.56 -0.87
CA GLY A 524 -19.24 -4.50 -0.53
C GLY A 524 -19.29 -5.03 0.91
N ALA A 525 -20.00 -4.34 1.82
CA ALA A 525 -20.17 -4.75 3.22
C ALA A 525 -21.40 -5.66 3.44
N GLU A 526 -21.97 -6.25 2.38
CA GLU A 526 -23.04 -7.24 2.52
C GLU A 526 -22.48 -8.52 3.13
N MET A 527 -23.15 -9.02 4.18
CA MET A 527 -22.75 -10.26 4.85
C MET A 527 -22.88 -11.46 3.90
N ASP A 528 -21.87 -12.33 3.90
CA ASP A 528 -21.92 -13.64 3.23
C ASP A 528 -22.77 -14.61 4.09
N PRO A 529 -23.91 -15.11 3.58
CA PRO A 529 -24.80 -16.00 4.33
C PRO A 529 -24.22 -17.40 4.56
N GLU A 530 -23.07 -17.75 3.96
CA GLU A 530 -22.36 -19.01 4.24
C GLU A 530 -21.84 -19.07 5.68
N PHE A 531 -21.56 -17.92 6.30
CA PHE A 531 -21.03 -17.87 7.66
C PHE A 531 -22.14 -17.60 8.69
N SER A 532 -22.09 -18.33 9.81
CA SER A 532 -23.05 -18.23 10.91
C SER A 532 -22.85 -17.00 11.82
N PHE A 533 -21.88 -16.15 11.51
CA PHE A 533 -21.53 -14.92 12.21
C PHE A 533 -21.60 -13.74 11.24
N LYS A 534 -21.78 -12.53 11.76
CA LYS A 534 -21.81 -11.26 11.01
C LYS A 534 -20.53 -10.46 11.27
N GLY A 535 -20.61 -9.13 11.23
CA GLY A 535 -19.54 -8.21 11.56
C GLY A 535 -18.36 -8.26 10.59
N HIS A 536 -17.27 -7.66 11.04
CA HIS A 536 -16.03 -7.64 10.29
C HIS A 536 -15.50 -9.05 10.03
N PHE A 537 -15.75 -10.03 10.90
CA PHE A 537 -15.25 -11.39 10.69
C PHE A 537 -15.92 -12.06 9.51
N ASN A 538 -17.23 -11.85 9.32
CA ASN A 538 -17.93 -12.32 8.13
C ASN A 538 -17.30 -11.72 6.87
N LEU A 539 -17.09 -10.40 6.87
CA LEU A 539 -16.50 -9.70 5.74
C LEU A 539 -15.05 -10.13 5.49
N LEU A 540 -14.22 -10.30 6.52
CA LEU A 540 -12.85 -10.80 6.36
C LEU A 540 -12.87 -12.19 5.72
N ALA A 541 -13.73 -13.09 6.18
CA ALA A 541 -13.86 -14.43 5.59
C ALA A 541 -14.36 -14.38 4.12
N LYS A 542 -15.31 -13.48 3.80
CA LYS A 542 -15.79 -13.20 2.42
C LYS A 542 -14.64 -12.70 1.54
N TYR A 543 -13.92 -11.68 1.97
CA TYR A 543 -12.86 -11.05 1.17
C TYR A 543 -11.61 -11.92 1.04
N LYS A 544 -11.31 -12.79 2.01
CA LYS A 544 -10.29 -13.83 1.84
C LYS A 544 -10.61 -14.82 0.73
N LYS A 545 -11.89 -15.15 0.48
CA LYS A 545 -12.24 -15.98 -0.68
C LYS A 545 -11.91 -15.26 -1.99
N LEU A 546 -12.09 -13.94 -2.03
CA LEU A 546 -11.76 -13.10 -3.18
C LEU A 546 -10.24 -12.92 -3.35
N HIS A 547 -9.51 -12.87 -2.24
CA HIS A 547 -8.07 -12.61 -2.16
C HIS A 547 -7.34 -13.71 -1.37
N PRO A 548 -7.33 -14.97 -1.85
CA PRO A 548 -6.92 -16.14 -1.06
C PRO A 548 -5.43 -16.15 -0.68
N ARG A 549 -4.62 -15.26 -1.26
CA ARG A 549 -3.22 -15.05 -0.86
C ARG A 549 -3.05 -14.24 0.43
N VAL A 550 -4.00 -13.37 0.79
CA VAL A 550 -3.88 -12.48 1.95
C VAL A 550 -4.14 -13.26 3.24
N LYS A 551 -3.22 -13.12 4.20
CA LYS A 551 -3.30 -13.79 5.50
C LYS A 551 -3.97 -12.90 6.53
N THR A 552 -5.00 -13.39 7.20
CA THR A 552 -5.66 -12.64 8.28
C THR A 552 -5.26 -13.24 9.62
N LEU A 553 -4.78 -12.41 10.53
CA LEU A 553 -4.48 -12.78 11.92
C LEU A 553 -5.38 -12.00 12.86
N ILE A 554 -5.77 -12.63 13.97
CA ILE A 554 -6.43 -11.94 15.08
C ILE A 554 -5.35 -11.43 16.04
N SER A 555 -5.29 -10.12 16.27
CA SER A 555 -4.38 -9.53 17.25
C SER A 555 -5.06 -9.49 18.62
N VAL A 556 -4.37 -9.97 19.65
CA VAL A 556 -4.90 -10.12 21.01
C VAL A 556 -4.13 -9.20 21.95
N GLY A 557 -4.84 -8.29 22.63
CA GLY A 557 -4.28 -7.35 23.60
C GLY A 557 -4.30 -5.91 23.10
N GLY A 558 -3.12 -5.38 22.79
CA GLY A 558 -2.88 -3.95 22.61
C GLY A 558 -2.87 -3.20 23.93
N TRP A 559 -2.48 -1.93 23.90
CA TRP A 559 -2.33 -1.07 25.09
C TRP A 559 -3.53 -1.08 26.04
N ALA A 560 -4.76 -1.01 25.51
CA ALA A 560 -5.97 -0.85 26.32
C ALA A 560 -6.52 -2.17 26.90
N GLU A 561 -6.29 -3.32 26.26
CA GLU A 561 -6.95 -4.59 26.61
C GLU A 561 -5.97 -5.71 27.03
N THR A 562 -4.73 -5.35 27.34
CA THR A 562 -3.68 -6.32 27.70
C THR A 562 -3.88 -6.98 29.09
N GLY A 563 -4.63 -6.35 29.99
CA GLY A 563 -4.76 -6.72 31.40
C GLY A 563 -5.00 -8.21 31.70
N GLY A 564 -5.75 -8.90 30.82
CA GLY A 564 -6.01 -10.34 30.95
C GLY A 564 -4.76 -11.23 30.79
N PHE A 565 -3.75 -10.81 30.02
CA PHE A 565 -2.51 -11.57 29.83
C PHE A 565 -1.74 -11.78 31.14
N TYR A 566 -1.69 -10.78 32.02
CA TYR A 566 -0.93 -10.87 33.27
C TYR A 566 -1.40 -12.07 34.10
N THR A 567 -2.70 -12.20 34.32
CA THR A 567 -3.27 -13.28 35.14
C THR A 567 -3.33 -14.62 34.41
N MET A 568 -3.58 -14.62 33.10
CA MET A 568 -3.62 -15.82 32.28
C MET A 568 -2.25 -16.49 32.18
N THR A 569 -1.17 -15.69 32.11
CA THR A 569 0.20 -16.21 31.95
C THR A 569 0.92 -16.43 33.27
N THR A 570 0.62 -15.65 34.32
CA THR A 570 1.46 -15.57 35.53
C THR A 570 0.63 -15.55 36.81
N ASN A 571 0.99 -16.40 37.76
CA ASN A 571 0.42 -16.40 39.11
C ASN A 571 0.96 -15.21 39.92
N ALA A 572 0.26 -14.82 40.98
CA ALA A 572 0.66 -13.67 41.81
C ALA A 572 2.00 -13.86 42.57
N ASP A 573 2.55 -15.07 42.60
CA ASP A 573 3.88 -15.37 43.15
C ASP A 573 5.00 -15.29 42.09
N GLY A 574 4.69 -14.88 40.86
CA GLY A 574 5.61 -14.82 39.73
C GLY A 574 5.83 -16.16 39.01
N SER A 575 5.20 -17.25 39.44
CA SER A 575 5.27 -18.53 38.73
C SER A 575 4.39 -18.53 37.47
N VAL A 576 4.76 -19.34 36.47
CA VAL A 576 4.00 -19.49 35.23
C VAL A 576 2.64 -20.15 35.51
N ASN A 577 1.55 -19.53 35.05
CA ASN A 577 0.21 -20.10 35.07
C ASN A 577 -0.02 -20.98 33.83
N GLN A 578 0.58 -22.18 33.82
CA GLN A 578 0.48 -23.09 32.67
C GLN A 578 -0.97 -23.52 32.36
N ALA A 579 -1.83 -23.62 33.37
CA ALA A 579 -3.24 -23.96 33.17
C ALA A 579 -4.00 -22.85 32.42
N GLY A 580 -3.77 -21.59 32.78
CA GLY A 580 -4.30 -20.43 32.06
C GLY A 580 -3.80 -20.38 30.62
N ILE A 581 -2.48 -20.56 30.43
CA ILE A 581 -1.85 -20.62 29.09
C ILE A 581 -2.44 -21.74 28.23
N ASN A 582 -2.63 -22.94 28.78
CA ASN A 582 -3.24 -24.05 28.04
C ASN A 582 -4.67 -23.73 27.62
N THR A 583 -5.46 -23.18 28.54
CA THR A 583 -6.86 -22.77 28.26
C THR A 583 -6.90 -21.73 27.14
N PHE A 584 -6.01 -20.75 27.20
CA PHE A 584 -5.92 -19.71 26.19
C PHE A 584 -5.51 -20.29 24.84
N ALA A 585 -4.45 -21.10 24.79
CA ALA A 585 -3.94 -21.68 23.55
C ALA A 585 -4.97 -22.61 22.88
N ASP A 586 -5.69 -23.42 23.66
CA ASP A 586 -6.79 -24.25 23.15
C ASP A 586 -7.92 -23.38 22.59
N SER A 587 -8.33 -22.32 23.32
CA SER A 587 -9.36 -21.39 22.84
C SER A 587 -8.94 -20.62 21.59
N ALA A 588 -7.65 -20.30 21.45
CA ALA A 588 -7.11 -19.63 20.27
C ALA A 588 -7.25 -20.51 19.04
N VAL A 589 -6.88 -21.80 19.13
CA VAL A 589 -7.07 -22.77 18.04
C VAL A 589 -8.55 -22.83 17.62
N ASP A 590 -9.47 -22.94 18.58
CA ASP A 590 -10.90 -23.01 18.29
C ASP A 590 -11.45 -21.71 17.68
N PHE A 591 -10.93 -20.56 18.12
CA PHE A 591 -11.26 -19.25 17.55
C PHE A 591 -10.81 -19.15 16.08
N LEU A 592 -9.58 -19.55 15.76
CA LEU A 592 -9.06 -19.54 14.39
C LEU A 592 -9.89 -20.43 13.46
N ARG A 593 -10.31 -21.60 13.94
CA ARG A 593 -11.21 -22.52 13.21
C ARG A 593 -12.58 -21.90 12.97
N THR A 594 -13.17 -21.34 14.01
CA THR A 594 -14.54 -20.78 13.99
C THR A 594 -14.63 -19.59 13.03
N TYR A 595 -13.70 -18.65 13.14
CA TYR A 595 -13.75 -17.38 12.39
C TYR A 595 -12.81 -17.34 11.18
N ARG A 596 -12.24 -18.49 10.80
CA ARG A 596 -11.45 -18.68 9.56
C ARG A 596 -10.18 -17.82 9.46
N PHE A 597 -9.55 -17.47 10.59
CA PHE A 597 -8.24 -16.78 10.59
C PHE A 597 -7.09 -17.73 10.21
N ASP A 598 -5.97 -17.17 9.75
CA ASP A 598 -4.73 -17.89 9.40
C ASP A 598 -3.73 -17.95 10.54
N GLY A 599 -3.94 -17.19 11.61
CA GLY A 599 -3.03 -17.14 12.73
C GLY A 599 -3.47 -16.18 13.82
N VAL A 600 -2.65 -16.11 14.86
CA VAL A 600 -2.83 -15.23 16.01
C VAL A 600 -1.59 -14.36 16.17
N ASP A 601 -1.83 -13.08 16.44
CA ASP A 601 -0.83 -12.08 16.76
C ASP A 601 -0.96 -11.72 18.24
N ILE A 602 0.13 -11.86 19.01
CA ILE A 602 0.13 -11.56 20.44
C ILE A 602 0.69 -10.16 20.67
N ASP A 603 -0.16 -9.26 21.15
CA ASP A 603 0.19 -7.88 21.47
C ASP A 603 0.09 -7.65 22.99
N PHE A 604 1.06 -8.22 23.72
CA PHE A 604 1.13 -8.13 25.17
C PHE A 604 1.99 -6.91 25.57
N GLU A 605 1.35 -5.89 26.17
CA GLU A 605 1.95 -4.59 26.47
C GLU A 605 2.07 -4.27 27.98
N TYR A 606 3.07 -4.75 28.73
CA TYR A 606 4.23 -5.52 28.29
C TYR A 606 4.64 -6.62 29.28
N PRO A 607 5.19 -7.75 28.80
CA PRO A 607 5.76 -8.81 29.62
C PRO A 607 7.17 -8.45 30.14
N THR A 608 7.28 -7.31 30.81
CA THR A 608 8.54 -6.76 31.34
C THR A 608 8.59 -6.83 32.86
N SER A 609 9.78 -7.04 33.43
CA SER A 609 9.99 -6.99 34.86
C SER A 609 10.10 -5.57 35.43
N LEU A 610 10.10 -4.55 34.57
CA LEU A 610 10.19 -3.16 35.00
C LEU A 610 8.94 -2.69 35.73
N ALA A 611 9.16 -1.87 36.75
CA ALA A 611 8.06 -1.22 37.44
C ALA A 611 7.39 -0.18 36.55
N ASP A 612 6.08 -0.06 36.70
CA ASP A 612 5.24 1.02 36.15
C ASP A 612 5.37 1.20 34.63
N ALA A 613 5.72 0.10 33.94
CA ALA A 613 5.66 -0.07 32.50
C ALA A 613 4.34 -0.73 32.10
N GLY A 614 3.88 -0.45 30.87
CA GLY A 614 2.55 -0.87 30.40
C GLY A 614 1.44 0.05 30.91
N ASN A 615 0.19 -0.31 30.59
CA ASN A 615 -0.97 0.50 30.92
C ASN A 615 -1.11 0.74 32.44
N PRO A 616 -1.27 1.99 32.91
CA PRO A 616 -1.45 2.33 34.32
C PRO A 616 -2.63 1.64 35.00
N ASN A 617 -3.70 1.37 34.24
CA ASN A 617 -4.86 0.64 34.76
C ASN A 617 -4.52 -0.80 35.15
N ASP A 618 -3.46 -1.37 34.58
CA ASP A 618 -3.04 -2.74 34.83
C ASP A 618 -1.93 -2.87 35.88
N TRP A 619 -1.38 -1.76 36.39
CA TRP A 619 -0.24 -1.82 37.32
C TRP A 619 -0.53 -2.63 38.57
N GLY A 620 -1.74 -2.55 39.13
CA GLY A 620 -2.16 -3.35 40.29
C GLY A 620 -2.18 -4.86 40.00
N ILE A 621 -2.45 -5.24 38.76
CA ILE A 621 -2.49 -6.64 38.31
C ILE A 621 -1.08 -7.13 37.95
N ALA A 622 -0.30 -6.28 37.28
CA ALA A 622 1.05 -6.57 36.80
C ALA A 622 2.07 -6.65 37.94
N ALA A 623 2.03 -5.73 38.92
CA ALA A 623 3.02 -5.58 39.99
C ALA A 623 3.45 -6.89 40.69
N PRO A 624 2.53 -7.74 41.21
CA PRO A 624 2.92 -8.99 41.86
C PRO A 624 3.53 -10.04 40.91
N ARG A 625 3.41 -9.82 39.59
CA ARG A 625 3.81 -10.78 38.54
C ARG A 625 5.09 -10.38 37.81
N ARG A 626 5.52 -9.11 37.90
CA ARG A 626 6.60 -8.51 37.08
C ARG A 626 7.84 -9.40 36.97
N ALA A 627 8.32 -9.96 38.08
CA ALA A 627 9.52 -10.83 38.09
C ALA A 627 9.38 -12.11 37.25
N GLY A 628 8.15 -12.61 37.05
CA GLY A 628 7.85 -13.82 36.28
C GLY A 628 7.49 -13.60 34.81
N LEU A 629 7.13 -12.37 34.44
CA LEU A 629 6.53 -12.07 33.13
C LEU A 629 7.38 -12.50 31.91
N PRO A 630 8.71 -12.29 31.88
CA PRO A 630 9.53 -12.72 30.73
C PRO A 630 9.50 -14.25 30.50
N ASN A 631 9.53 -15.02 31.59
CA ASN A 631 9.46 -16.48 31.55
C ASN A 631 8.06 -16.97 31.19
N ALA A 632 7.02 -16.33 31.73
CA ALA A 632 5.63 -16.64 31.42
C ALA A 632 5.28 -16.34 29.96
N TYR A 633 5.78 -15.24 29.39
CA TYR A 633 5.63 -14.93 27.97
C TYR A 633 6.30 -15.98 27.08
N THR A 634 7.50 -16.44 27.46
CA THR A 634 8.17 -17.55 26.76
C THR A 634 7.33 -18.83 26.81
N ALA A 635 6.72 -19.15 27.95
CA ALA A 635 5.83 -20.31 28.09
C ALA A 635 4.54 -20.18 27.25
N LEU A 636 3.95 -18.97 27.18
CA LEU A 636 2.80 -18.66 26.34
C LEU A 636 3.12 -18.93 24.87
N MET A 637 4.17 -18.30 24.34
CA MET A 637 4.52 -18.41 22.91
C MET A 637 4.91 -19.83 22.53
N LYS A 638 5.61 -20.54 23.42
CA LYS A 638 5.90 -21.97 23.23
C LYS A 638 4.62 -22.80 23.15
N THR A 639 3.72 -22.66 24.12
CA THR A 639 2.49 -23.46 24.18
C THR A 639 1.59 -23.17 22.99
N LEU A 640 1.44 -21.91 22.59
CA LEU A 640 0.73 -21.53 21.37
C LEU A 640 1.33 -22.21 20.14
N ARG A 641 2.64 -22.15 19.95
CA ARG A 641 3.30 -22.79 18.80
C ARG A 641 3.04 -24.29 18.75
N GLU A 642 3.17 -24.98 19.88
CA GLU A 642 2.94 -26.42 19.99
C GLU A 642 1.48 -26.80 19.64
N LYS A 643 0.51 -26.03 20.14
CA LYS A 643 -0.93 -26.24 19.88
C LYS A 643 -1.31 -25.93 18.43
N LEU A 644 -0.78 -24.84 17.87
CA LEU A 644 -0.99 -24.44 16.48
C LEU A 644 -0.35 -25.42 15.49
N ASP A 645 0.85 -25.91 15.78
CA ASP A 645 1.52 -26.92 14.95
C ASP A 645 0.76 -28.24 14.96
N GLN A 646 0.27 -28.68 16.13
CA GLN A 646 -0.53 -29.89 16.23
C GLN A 646 -1.84 -29.77 15.46
N ALA A 647 -2.61 -28.70 15.68
CA ALA A 647 -3.84 -28.44 14.95
C ALA A 647 -3.59 -28.35 13.43
N GLY A 648 -2.50 -27.68 13.03
CA GLY A 648 -2.11 -27.59 11.63
C GLY A 648 -1.75 -28.94 11.00
N ALA A 649 -1.03 -29.80 11.73
CA ALA A 649 -0.72 -31.15 11.26
C ALA A 649 -1.98 -32.01 11.07
N ASP A 650 -2.95 -31.90 11.98
CA ASP A 650 -4.22 -32.64 11.90
C ASP A 650 -5.12 -32.16 10.74
N GLU A 651 -4.95 -30.91 10.30
CA GLU A 651 -5.78 -30.24 9.29
C GLU A 651 -5.07 -30.03 7.95
N GLU A 652 -3.83 -30.51 7.82
CA GLU A 652 -2.94 -30.24 6.67
C GLU A 652 -2.77 -28.74 6.35
N ARG A 653 -2.81 -27.90 7.38
CA ARG A 653 -2.72 -26.43 7.30
C ARG A 653 -1.56 -25.92 8.14
N TYR A 654 -1.07 -24.72 7.85
CA TYR A 654 -0.14 -24.02 8.73
C TYR A 654 -0.80 -22.79 9.33
N TYR A 655 -0.72 -22.65 10.65
CA TYR A 655 -1.19 -21.48 11.40
C TYR A 655 -0.02 -20.57 11.76
N LEU A 656 -0.16 -19.28 11.47
CA LEU A 656 0.82 -18.27 11.81
C LEU A 656 0.74 -17.89 13.30
N LEU A 657 1.88 -17.65 13.92
CA LEU A 657 2.02 -17.10 15.26
C LEU A 657 2.97 -15.90 15.22
N THR A 658 2.46 -14.71 15.51
CA THR A 658 3.25 -13.47 15.46
C THR A 658 3.13 -12.71 16.78
N SER A 659 3.88 -11.62 16.91
CA SER A 659 3.67 -10.63 17.96
C SER A 659 3.95 -9.22 17.47
N ALA A 660 3.31 -8.25 18.10
CA ALA A 660 3.81 -6.89 18.14
C ALA A 660 4.88 -6.79 19.25
N ALA A 661 6.11 -6.41 18.89
CA ALA A 661 7.23 -6.31 19.81
C ALA A 661 7.59 -4.85 20.06
N SER A 662 7.81 -4.49 21.33
CA SER A 662 8.26 -3.16 21.73
C SER A 662 9.62 -2.81 21.08
N ALA A 663 9.74 -1.61 20.54
CA ALA A 663 11.00 -1.02 20.11
C ALA A 663 11.72 -0.22 21.21
N SER A 664 11.06 0.04 22.35
CA SER A 664 11.63 0.82 23.45
C SER A 664 12.77 0.08 24.15
N GLY A 665 13.99 0.63 24.07
CA GLY A 665 15.16 0.14 24.80
C GLY A 665 15.02 0.19 26.32
N TYR A 666 14.10 1.00 26.85
CA TYR A 666 13.72 0.95 28.26
C TYR A 666 12.90 -0.31 28.55
N VAL A 667 11.74 -0.48 27.91
CA VAL A 667 10.81 -1.59 28.18
C VAL A 667 11.49 -2.96 28.02
N VAL A 668 12.25 -3.13 26.93
CA VAL A 668 12.87 -4.43 26.61
C VAL A 668 14.03 -4.80 27.54
N ARG A 669 14.54 -3.86 28.34
CA ARG A 669 15.56 -4.15 29.37
C ARG A 669 15.05 -5.13 30.43
N GLY A 670 13.77 -5.06 30.78
CA GLY A 670 13.13 -5.99 31.72
C GLY A 670 12.61 -7.28 31.07
N MET A 671 12.90 -7.53 29.79
CA MET A 671 12.39 -8.69 29.05
C MET A 671 13.46 -9.76 28.78
N GLU A 672 14.57 -9.73 29.52
CA GLU A 672 15.71 -10.66 29.39
C GLU A 672 16.30 -10.68 27.95
N ASN A 673 16.47 -11.86 27.35
CA ASN A 673 16.93 -12.05 25.97
C ASN A 673 15.80 -12.41 24.98
N LEU A 674 14.53 -12.15 25.33
CA LEU A 674 13.32 -12.46 24.56
C LEU A 674 13.26 -13.89 23.99
N LYS A 675 13.42 -14.94 24.81
CA LYS A 675 13.41 -16.35 24.32
C LYS A 675 12.13 -16.72 23.57
N ALA A 676 11.02 -16.05 23.87
CA ALA A 676 9.72 -16.21 23.21
C ALA A 676 9.79 -16.09 21.68
N LEU A 677 10.67 -15.24 21.14
CA LEU A 677 10.78 -14.96 19.72
C LEU A 677 11.16 -16.16 18.85
N ARG A 678 11.74 -17.21 19.43
CA ARG A 678 12.10 -18.41 18.67
C ARG A 678 10.89 -19.25 18.25
N TYR A 679 9.72 -18.99 18.83
CA TYR A 679 8.48 -19.72 18.58
C TYR A 679 7.56 -19.03 17.57
N GLN A 680 7.89 -17.82 17.14
CA GLN A 680 7.04 -17.02 16.25
C GLN A 680 7.46 -17.18 14.80
N ASP A 681 6.53 -17.02 13.87
CA ASP A 681 6.82 -16.93 12.44
C ASP A 681 7.59 -15.65 12.12
N PHE A 682 7.08 -14.51 12.59
CA PHE A 682 7.75 -13.22 12.54
C PHE A 682 7.22 -12.29 13.64
N THR A 683 7.91 -11.18 13.87
CA THR A 683 7.45 -10.10 14.76
C THR A 683 7.24 -8.82 13.97
N ASN A 684 6.22 -8.08 14.35
CA ASN A 684 5.99 -6.71 13.93
C ASN A 684 6.64 -5.80 14.97
N LEU A 685 7.68 -5.06 14.60
CA LEU A 685 8.37 -4.15 15.51
C LEU A 685 7.55 -2.86 15.63
N MET A 686 7.11 -2.50 16.83
CA MET A 686 6.41 -1.24 17.11
C MET A 686 7.42 -0.09 17.18
N SER A 687 8.07 0.20 16.05
CA SER A 687 9.08 1.25 15.88
C SER A 687 8.45 2.63 15.65
N TYR A 688 7.47 2.95 16.48
CA TYR A 688 6.75 4.20 16.59
C TYR A 688 6.37 4.41 18.06
N ASP A 689 5.77 5.54 18.41
CA ASP A 689 5.53 5.98 19.79
C ASP A 689 6.83 6.02 20.63
N PHE A 690 7.95 6.40 20.01
CA PHE A 690 9.20 6.67 20.73
C PHE A 690 9.11 7.95 21.57
N HIS A 691 8.49 8.99 21.04
CA HIS A 691 8.23 10.24 21.74
C HIS A 691 6.75 10.65 21.62
N GLY A 692 6.20 11.16 22.71
CA GLY A 692 4.81 11.57 22.83
C GLY A 692 4.55 12.32 24.13
N THR A 693 3.30 12.73 24.35
CA THR A 693 2.91 13.67 25.41
C THR A 693 2.99 13.10 26.82
N TRP A 694 3.33 11.81 26.98
CA TRP A 694 3.63 11.22 28.28
C TRP A 694 4.82 11.88 28.99
N ASN A 695 5.68 12.58 28.24
CA ASN A 695 6.73 13.44 28.77
C ASN A 695 6.84 14.78 28.00
N ASN A 696 7.73 15.65 28.49
CA ASN A 696 7.89 17.01 28.00
C ASN A 696 8.85 17.19 26.81
N VAL A 697 9.49 16.14 26.32
CA VAL A 697 10.47 16.20 25.22
C VAL A 697 9.73 16.14 23.90
N VAL A 698 9.88 17.19 23.08
CA VAL A 698 9.26 17.25 21.76
C VAL A 698 10.18 16.59 20.75
N GLY A 699 9.71 15.53 20.11
CA GLY A 699 10.53 14.71 19.23
C GLY A 699 9.72 13.90 18.22
N PRO A 700 10.42 13.18 17.31
CA PRO A 700 9.79 12.38 16.29
C PRO A 700 9.11 11.13 16.87
N ASN A 701 7.94 10.78 16.34
CA ASN A 701 7.20 9.59 16.73
C ASN A 701 7.94 8.30 16.36
N ALA A 702 8.56 8.28 15.18
CA ALA A 702 9.19 7.09 14.59
C ALA A 702 10.57 7.38 13.94
N PRO A 703 11.59 7.82 14.69
CA PRO A 703 12.95 7.98 14.16
C PRO A 703 13.50 6.68 13.57
N LEU A 704 14.04 6.74 12.36
CA LEU A 704 14.74 5.61 11.75
C LEU A 704 16.12 5.42 12.38
N TYR A 705 16.84 6.52 12.62
CA TYR A 705 18.17 6.54 13.23
C TYR A 705 18.22 7.52 14.41
N ASP A 706 19.22 7.31 15.25
CA ASP A 706 19.66 8.28 16.26
C ASP A 706 20.32 9.50 15.60
N ASP A 707 20.25 10.68 16.21
CA ASP A 707 20.99 11.88 15.78
C ASP A 707 22.02 12.37 16.83
N GLY A 708 22.12 11.68 17.97
CA GLY A 708 22.99 12.03 19.09
C GLY A 708 22.53 13.20 19.95
N ASN A 709 21.33 13.75 19.71
CA ASN A 709 20.83 14.96 20.37
C ASN A 709 19.48 14.80 21.08
N ASP A 710 18.94 13.58 21.16
CA ASP A 710 17.68 13.30 21.88
C ASP A 710 17.78 13.71 23.38
N PRO A 711 17.04 14.75 23.82
CA PRO A 711 17.09 15.22 25.21
C PRO A 711 16.55 14.21 26.24
N GLU A 712 15.78 13.20 25.81
CA GLU A 712 15.33 12.10 26.67
C GLU A 712 16.46 11.12 26.99
N GLN A 713 17.47 11.06 26.12
CA GLN A 713 18.63 10.18 26.25
C GLN A 713 19.94 10.91 26.63
N ALA A 714 19.87 12.19 27.04
CA ALA A 714 21.04 13.01 27.39
C ALA A 714 22.01 12.34 28.39
N ASP A 715 21.49 11.71 29.44
CA ASP A 715 22.31 11.01 30.44
C ASP A 715 23.04 9.80 29.85
N LEU A 716 22.41 9.10 28.89
CA LEU A 716 23.03 8.00 28.18
C LEU A 716 24.21 8.49 27.34
N TYR A 717 24.05 9.57 26.57
CA TYR A 717 25.12 10.08 25.71
C TYR A 717 26.33 10.58 26.52
N ASN A 718 26.10 11.05 27.75
CA ASN A 718 27.13 11.50 28.67
C ASN A 718 27.80 10.36 29.46
N THR A 719 27.21 9.16 29.48
CA THR A 719 27.74 8.01 30.22
C THR A 719 28.70 7.20 29.34
N PRO A 720 30.01 7.16 29.62
CA PRO A 720 31.02 6.57 28.72
C PRO A 720 30.76 5.11 28.34
N GLU A 721 30.19 4.32 29.25
CA GLU A 721 29.93 2.91 29.05
C GLU A 721 28.90 2.62 27.94
N TYR A 722 28.00 3.57 27.66
CA TYR A 722 27.02 3.46 26.58
C TYR A 722 27.59 3.80 25.21
N GLN A 723 28.82 4.35 25.15
CA GLN A 723 29.51 4.71 23.92
C GLN A 723 28.68 5.56 22.94
N GLN A 724 27.76 6.37 23.47
CA GLN A 724 26.85 7.22 22.69
C GLN A 724 25.97 6.44 21.71
N ILE A 725 25.55 5.22 22.08
CA ILE A 725 24.56 4.44 21.32
C ILE A 725 23.15 4.80 21.81
N GLY A 726 22.46 5.68 21.07
CA GLY A 726 21.05 6.00 21.34
C GLY A 726 20.11 4.90 20.85
N TYR A 727 19.05 4.62 21.62
CA TYR A 727 18.19 3.46 21.44
C TYR A 727 16.72 3.77 21.12
N PHE A 728 16.26 5.02 21.21
CA PHE A 728 14.94 5.41 20.69
C PHE A 728 14.96 5.66 19.20
N ASN A 729 15.19 4.58 18.43
CA ASN A 729 15.12 4.57 16.97
C ASN A 729 14.94 3.16 16.42
N THR A 730 14.44 3.09 15.19
CA THR A 730 14.14 1.86 14.46
C THR A 730 15.38 0.99 14.23
N ASP A 731 16.53 1.58 13.85
CA ASP A 731 17.73 0.80 13.56
C ASP A 731 18.28 0.08 14.80
N TRP A 732 18.31 0.75 15.95
CA TRP A 732 18.70 0.10 17.20
C TRP A 732 17.80 -1.09 17.53
N ALA A 733 16.48 -0.89 17.46
CA ALA A 733 15.48 -1.91 17.79
C ALA A 733 15.50 -3.10 16.82
N PHE A 734 15.75 -2.85 15.52
CA PHE A 734 15.97 -3.92 14.54
C PHE A 734 17.21 -4.76 14.90
N ASN A 735 18.35 -4.13 15.17
CA ASN A 735 19.58 -4.84 15.53
C ASN A 735 19.45 -5.59 16.86
N TYR A 736 18.71 -5.04 17.83
CA TYR A 736 18.37 -5.71 19.08
C TYR A 736 17.73 -7.09 18.84
N LEU A 737 16.79 -7.20 17.90
CA LEU A 737 16.10 -8.46 17.58
C LEU A 737 16.94 -9.45 16.78
N ARG A 738 18.02 -9.00 16.11
CA ARG A 738 18.87 -9.88 15.30
C ARG A 738 19.55 -10.99 16.11
N GLY A 739 19.75 -10.78 17.42
CA GLY A 739 20.22 -11.82 18.34
C GLY A 739 19.26 -12.99 18.51
N ALA A 740 17.95 -12.81 18.29
CA ALA A 740 16.93 -13.84 18.49
C ALA A 740 16.42 -14.48 17.18
N MET A 741 16.39 -13.74 16.07
CA MET A 741 15.79 -14.20 14.82
C MET A 741 16.48 -13.63 13.58
N GLN A 742 16.34 -14.31 12.42
CA GLN A 742 16.80 -13.81 11.13
C GLN A 742 16.12 -12.47 10.74
N ALA A 743 16.80 -11.64 9.95
CA ALA A 743 16.28 -10.34 9.51
C ALA A 743 14.89 -10.43 8.85
N GLY A 744 14.66 -11.45 8.01
CA GLY A 744 13.40 -11.69 7.32
C GLY A 744 12.20 -12.03 8.20
N ARG A 745 12.41 -12.24 9.51
CA ARG A 745 11.36 -12.47 10.51
C ARG A 745 11.04 -11.20 11.32
N ILE A 746 11.61 -10.05 10.94
CA ILE A 746 11.34 -8.75 11.55
C ILE A 746 10.68 -7.86 10.51
N ASN A 747 9.48 -7.36 10.79
CA ASN A 747 8.83 -6.32 9.99
C ASN A 747 8.94 -4.97 10.72
N ILE A 748 9.24 -3.91 9.99
CA ILE A 748 9.40 -2.55 10.55
C ILE A 748 8.03 -1.90 10.69
N GLY A 749 7.67 -1.40 11.86
CA GLY A 749 6.43 -0.68 12.10
C GLY A 749 6.54 0.79 11.68
N VAL A 750 5.52 1.31 11.00
CA VAL A 750 5.39 2.73 10.66
C VAL A 750 4.03 3.28 11.13
N PRO A 751 3.98 4.52 11.63
CA PRO A 751 2.73 5.14 12.06
C PRO A 751 2.03 5.82 10.88
N TYR A 752 0.76 5.50 10.66
CA TYR A 752 -0.15 6.26 9.78
C TYR A 752 -0.93 7.31 10.59
N TYR A 753 -0.25 7.92 11.54
CA TYR A 753 -0.81 8.91 12.45
C TYR A 753 0.28 9.83 12.98
N THR A 754 -0.15 10.94 13.59
CA THR A 754 0.73 11.90 14.24
C THR A 754 0.77 11.74 15.76
N ARG A 755 1.85 12.21 16.38
CA ARG A 755 1.89 12.58 17.82
C ARG A 755 2.31 14.04 17.91
N GLY A 756 1.82 14.78 18.89
CA GLY A 756 2.11 16.21 18.93
C GLY A 756 1.85 16.96 20.22
N TRP A 757 2.56 18.08 20.34
CA TRP A 757 2.56 18.97 21.49
C TRP A 757 2.16 20.38 21.08
N THR A 758 1.59 21.12 22.01
CA THR A 758 1.38 22.57 21.91
C THR A 758 2.28 23.31 22.90
N ASN A 759 2.30 24.64 22.85
CA ASN A 759 3.11 25.50 23.72
C ASN A 759 4.60 25.13 23.75
N VAL A 760 5.12 24.64 22.62
CA VAL A 760 6.52 24.21 22.51
C VAL A 760 7.48 25.40 22.64
N THR A 761 8.50 25.22 23.45
CA THR A 761 9.60 26.18 23.68
C THR A 761 10.95 25.57 23.29
N GLY A 762 11.86 26.40 22.78
CA GLY A 762 13.17 25.93 22.32
C GLY A 762 13.10 25.05 21.06
N GLY A 763 14.17 24.29 20.82
CA GLY A 763 14.28 23.41 19.66
C GLY A 763 14.49 24.14 18.32
N ASN A 764 14.65 23.35 17.26
CA ASN A 764 14.70 23.84 15.88
C ASN A 764 13.34 23.59 15.21
N HIS A 765 12.52 24.63 15.09
CA HIS A 765 11.12 24.48 14.65
C HIS A 765 10.34 23.44 15.48
N GLY A 766 10.53 23.51 16.81
CA GLY A 766 9.92 22.61 17.79
C GLY A 766 10.69 21.30 18.04
N MET A 767 11.40 20.78 17.04
CA MET A 767 12.20 19.54 17.18
C MET A 767 13.24 19.69 18.30
N TRP A 768 13.26 18.72 19.22
CA TRP A 768 14.09 18.71 20.45
C TRP A 768 13.85 19.92 21.37
N GLY A 769 12.69 20.56 21.25
CA GLY A 769 12.18 21.53 22.20
C GLY A 769 11.57 20.86 23.44
N ALA A 770 10.91 21.67 24.25
CA ALA A 770 10.16 21.21 25.42
C ALA A 770 8.75 21.79 25.41
N SER A 771 7.78 20.96 25.77
CA SER A 771 6.40 21.36 26.07
C SER A 771 6.03 20.73 27.41
N VAL A 772 5.67 21.54 28.40
CA VAL A 772 5.36 21.06 29.75
C VAL A 772 3.90 21.37 30.03
N SER A 773 3.11 20.36 30.40
CA SER A 773 1.71 20.56 30.75
C SER A 773 1.58 21.48 31.96
N SER A 774 0.64 22.43 31.86
CA SER A 774 0.19 23.23 33.01
C SER A 774 -0.94 22.56 33.79
N GLU A 775 -1.54 21.52 33.20
CA GLU A 775 -2.57 20.68 33.80
C GLU A 775 -1.97 19.46 34.51
N PRO A 776 -2.68 18.84 35.48
CA PRO A 776 -2.26 17.59 36.09
C PRO A 776 -1.98 16.51 35.03
N CYS A 777 -0.92 15.75 35.23
CA CYS A 777 -0.56 14.66 34.34
C CYS A 777 -1.61 13.54 34.38
N GLU A 778 -1.95 13.02 33.21
CA GLU A 778 -2.74 11.80 33.09
C GLU A 778 -2.07 10.64 33.82
N PRO A 779 -2.84 9.69 34.41
CA PRO A 779 -2.28 8.53 35.08
C PRO A 779 -1.20 7.85 34.22
N GLY A 780 -0.05 7.56 34.81
CA GLY A 780 1.09 6.93 34.13
C GLY A 780 1.97 7.84 33.28
N THR A 781 1.58 9.09 33.09
CA THR A 781 2.44 10.11 32.48
C THR A 781 3.15 10.91 33.59
N GLY A 782 4.20 11.64 33.24
CA GLY A 782 4.83 12.51 34.23
C GLY A 782 5.73 11.80 35.27
N ILE A 783 6.05 10.51 35.09
CA ILE A 783 6.69 9.67 36.13
C ILE A 783 8.14 10.09 36.39
N SER A 784 8.97 10.08 35.34
CA SER A 784 10.41 10.41 35.42
C SER A 784 10.73 11.83 34.98
N ARG A 785 9.82 12.45 34.23
CA ARG A 785 9.90 13.80 33.67
C ARG A 785 8.50 14.40 33.72
N PRO A 786 8.33 15.73 33.74
CA PRO A 786 7.00 16.34 33.59
C PRO A 786 6.29 15.82 32.33
N CYS A 787 4.97 15.62 32.39
CA CYS A 787 4.17 15.31 31.21
C CYS A 787 4.14 16.50 30.23
N GLY A 788 3.95 16.20 28.96
CA GLY A 788 3.89 17.20 27.89
C GLY A 788 2.51 17.81 27.75
N GLU A 789 2.44 19.05 27.27
CA GLU A 789 1.17 19.66 26.90
C GLU A 789 0.81 19.20 25.49
N GLY A 790 -0.08 18.22 25.39
CA GLY A 790 -0.52 17.68 24.10
C GLY A 790 -1.33 18.67 23.29
N ALA A 791 -1.17 18.63 21.96
CA ALA A 791 -2.01 19.43 21.08
C ALA A 791 -3.46 18.90 21.11
N THR A 792 -4.43 19.81 20.96
CA THR A 792 -5.89 19.56 21.07
C THR A 792 -6.67 20.16 19.90
N GLY A 793 -7.96 19.85 19.82
CA GLY A 793 -8.90 20.36 18.81
C GLY A 793 -8.52 19.95 17.39
N ILE A 794 -8.33 20.91 16.49
CA ILE A 794 -7.93 20.64 15.10
C ILE A 794 -6.58 19.93 15.00
N ASP A 795 -5.75 19.97 16.04
CA ASP A 795 -4.47 19.25 16.06
C ASP A 795 -4.59 17.82 16.62
N ASN A 796 -5.78 17.30 16.90
CA ASN A 796 -5.97 16.06 17.66
C ASN A 796 -7.30 15.34 17.36
N ILE A 797 -7.66 15.20 16.09
CA ILE A 797 -9.01 14.76 15.69
C ILE A 797 -9.33 13.27 15.97
N TRP A 798 -8.32 12.47 16.31
CA TRP A 798 -8.49 11.06 16.70
C TRP A 798 -8.31 10.84 18.21
N HIS A 799 -8.49 11.89 19.01
CA HIS A 799 -8.31 11.84 20.46
C HIS A 799 -9.13 10.76 21.16
N ASP A 800 -8.56 10.23 22.23
CA ASP A 800 -9.31 9.58 23.29
C ASP A 800 -9.95 10.64 24.20
N VAL A 801 -10.85 10.20 25.07
CA VAL A 801 -11.47 11.04 26.09
C VAL A 801 -11.17 10.52 27.49
N ASP A 802 -11.10 11.44 28.46
CA ASP A 802 -10.96 11.10 29.87
C ASP A 802 -12.26 10.51 30.46
N GLY A 803 -12.23 10.12 31.73
CA GLY A 803 -13.41 9.57 32.43
C GLY A 803 -14.64 10.49 32.42
N PRO A 804 -14.49 11.81 32.63
CA PRO A 804 -15.55 12.80 32.41
C PRO A 804 -16.00 13.03 30.95
N GLY A 805 -15.23 12.57 29.96
CA GLY A 805 -15.52 12.73 28.52
C GLY A 805 -14.86 13.95 27.86
N ASN A 806 -13.87 14.57 28.50
CA ASN A 806 -13.06 15.64 27.92
C ASN A 806 -12.00 15.07 26.97
N GLU A 807 -11.64 15.84 25.94
CA GLU A 807 -10.55 15.51 25.02
C GLU A 807 -9.21 15.35 25.76
N LEU A 808 -8.50 14.25 25.48
CA LEU A 808 -7.10 14.06 25.89
C LEU A 808 -6.14 14.59 24.82
N GLY A 809 -5.37 15.61 25.17
CA GLY A 809 -4.36 16.20 24.28
C GLY A 809 -3.22 15.24 23.97
N ALA A 810 -3.08 14.88 22.70
CA ALA A 810 -2.02 13.97 22.23
C ALA A 810 -1.42 14.36 20.86
N GLY A 811 -2.00 15.35 20.19
CA GLY A 811 -1.65 15.67 18.81
C GLY A 811 -1.89 14.50 17.86
N PHE A 812 -2.90 13.65 18.12
CA PHE A 812 -3.14 12.39 17.43
C PHE A 812 -4.14 12.58 16.28
N ASN A 813 -3.61 12.52 15.06
CA ASN A 813 -4.37 12.71 13.83
C ASN A 813 -4.02 11.62 12.84
N PRO A 814 -4.95 11.23 11.95
CA PRO A 814 -4.61 10.48 10.77
C PRO A 814 -3.77 11.32 9.79
N MET A 815 -3.00 10.66 8.93
CA MET A 815 -2.13 11.36 7.99
C MET A 815 -2.91 12.18 6.95
N TRP A 816 -4.13 11.77 6.56
CA TRP A 816 -4.96 12.60 5.69
C TRP A 816 -5.31 13.95 6.32
N HIS A 817 -5.54 14.01 7.64
CA HIS A 817 -5.78 15.28 8.31
C HIS A 817 -4.50 16.11 8.43
N ALA A 818 -3.38 15.49 8.79
CA ALA A 818 -2.08 16.17 8.81
C ALA A 818 -1.73 16.78 7.44
N LYS A 819 -2.02 16.10 6.33
CA LYS A 819 -1.85 16.67 4.98
C LYS A 819 -2.74 17.89 4.73
N ASN A 820 -3.98 17.87 5.21
CA ASN A 820 -4.84 19.06 5.13
C ASN A 820 -4.30 20.24 5.96
N LEU A 821 -3.73 19.97 7.15
CA LEU A 821 -3.05 20.99 7.96
C LEU A 821 -1.83 21.55 7.23
N GLU A 822 -1.00 20.70 6.60
CA GLU A 822 0.14 21.09 5.76
C GLU A 822 -0.28 22.04 4.63
N HIS A 823 -1.45 21.80 4.03
CA HIS A 823 -2.05 22.68 3.01
C HIS A 823 -2.75 23.91 3.58
N ASN A 824 -2.77 24.09 4.91
CA ASN A 824 -3.36 25.22 5.60
C ASN A 824 -4.84 25.40 5.27
N ILE A 825 -5.59 24.30 5.20
CA ILE A 825 -7.04 24.32 4.97
C ILE A 825 -7.80 23.83 6.20
N LEU A 826 -8.94 24.47 6.47
CA LEU A 826 -9.96 23.91 7.37
C LEU A 826 -10.89 23.04 6.52
N PRO A 827 -10.87 21.71 6.67
CA PRO A 827 -11.62 20.82 5.80
C PRO A 827 -13.13 20.90 6.06
N ALA A 828 -13.96 20.70 5.03
CA ALA A 828 -15.42 20.66 5.16
C ALA A 828 -15.92 19.48 6.02
N TYR A 829 -15.09 18.45 6.25
CA TYR A 829 -15.40 17.37 7.17
C TYR A 829 -15.19 17.73 8.65
N ALA A 830 -14.69 18.93 8.99
CA ALA A 830 -14.34 19.30 10.36
C ALA A 830 -15.47 19.00 11.36
N GLU A 831 -16.71 19.39 11.03
CA GLU A 831 -17.89 19.11 11.87
C GLU A 831 -18.17 17.60 12.01
N ASN A 832 -17.91 16.80 10.97
CA ASN A 832 -18.17 15.35 10.97
C ASN A 832 -17.20 14.57 11.87
N VAL A 833 -16.06 15.17 12.20
CA VAL A 833 -15.07 14.60 13.13
C VAL A 833 -15.11 15.30 14.49
N GLY A 834 -16.18 16.04 14.77
CA GLY A 834 -16.46 16.63 16.08
C GLY A 834 -15.90 18.05 16.29
N LEU A 835 -15.24 18.65 15.29
CA LEU A 835 -14.69 20.00 15.42
C LEU A 835 -15.78 21.07 15.29
N ASN A 836 -15.77 22.03 16.21
CA ASN A 836 -16.64 23.20 16.23
C ASN A 836 -15.83 24.50 16.36
N PRO A 837 -15.22 24.99 15.26
CA PRO A 837 -14.38 26.20 15.27
C PRO A 837 -15.14 27.48 15.65
N VAL A 838 -16.47 27.46 15.67
CA VAL A 838 -17.27 28.62 16.10
C VAL A 838 -17.15 28.79 17.61
N THR A 839 -17.42 27.72 18.37
CA THR A 839 -17.49 27.78 19.84
C THR A 839 -16.20 27.34 20.53
N ASP A 840 -15.39 26.51 19.89
CA ASP A 840 -14.11 26.06 20.41
C ASP A 840 -12.94 26.73 19.66
N PRO A 841 -12.14 27.58 20.32
CA PRO A 841 -10.96 28.17 19.72
C PRO A 841 -9.87 27.15 19.32
N ALA A 842 -9.77 26.00 19.98
CA ALA A 842 -8.78 24.96 19.66
C ALA A 842 -9.05 24.31 18.29
N ASP A 843 -10.32 24.31 17.86
CA ASP A 843 -10.78 23.77 16.58
C ASP A 843 -10.53 24.72 15.39
N ARG A 844 -10.10 25.95 15.65
CA ARG A 844 -9.82 26.92 14.59
C ARG A 844 -8.47 26.67 13.97
N LEU A 845 -8.44 26.62 12.63
CA LEU A 845 -7.20 26.73 11.89
C LEU A 845 -6.59 28.13 12.13
N THR A 846 -5.51 28.18 12.91
CA THR A 846 -4.83 29.42 13.30
C THR A 846 -3.34 29.31 13.01
N GLY A 847 -2.77 30.31 12.33
CA GLY A 847 -1.38 30.25 11.88
C GLY A 847 -1.22 29.37 10.65
N THR A 848 0.02 28.93 10.41
CA THR A 848 0.36 28.07 9.27
C THR A 848 1.17 26.88 9.73
N TYR A 849 0.90 25.70 9.19
CA TYR A 849 1.67 24.49 9.40
C TYR A 849 2.65 24.34 8.24
N THR A 850 3.93 24.35 8.56
CA THR A 850 4.99 24.13 7.58
C THR A 850 5.61 22.78 7.83
N ARG A 851 5.74 21.98 6.77
CA ARG A 851 6.46 20.70 6.81
C ARG A 851 7.96 20.92 6.90
N TYR A 852 8.59 20.17 7.81
CA TYR A 852 10.04 20.06 7.95
C TYR A 852 10.46 18.59 7.85
N TRP A 853 11.73 18.39 7.55
CA TRP A 853 12.36 17.08 7.42
C TRP A 853 13.74 17.13 8.08
N ASP A 854 14.06 16.10 8.87
CA ASP A 854 15.38 15.91 9.45
C ASP A 854 16.11 14.76 8.76
N GLU A 855 17.28 15.07 8.21
CA GLU A 855 18.10 14.13 7.43
C GLU A 855 18.78 13.06 8.29
N ALA A 856 19.02 13.34 9.58
CA ALA A 856 19.70 12.41 10.49
C ALA A 856 18.74 11.30 10.93
N THR A 857 17.62 11.67 11.53
CA THR A 857 16.58 10.75 12.01
C THR A 857 15.71 10.17 10.90
N ARG A 858 15.68 10.82 9.73
CA ARG A 858 14.81 10.48 8.57
C ARG A 858 13.33 10.62 8.90
N THR A 859 12.95 11.73 9.53
CA THR A 859 11.57 11.98 9.96
C THR A 859 11.06 13.33 9.49
N SER A 860 9.75 13.42 9.30
CA SER A 860 9.06 14.67 8.99
C SER A 860 8.17 15.13 10.14
N TRP A 861 7.91 16.43 10.20
CA TRP A 861 6.94 17.00 11.12
C TRP A 861 6.31 18.27 10.54
N LEU A 862 5.17 18.66 11.10
CA LEU A 862 4.58 19.97 10.89
C LEU A 862 4.90 20.87 12.09
N TRP A 863 5.31 22.10 11.80
CA TRP A 863 5.51 23.13 12.81
C TRP A 863 4.60 24.33 12.53
N ASN A 864 3.82 24.70 13.56
CA ASN A 864 3.02 25.91 13.55
C ASN A 864 3.61 26.94 14.54
N PRO A 865 4.31 27.99 14.07
CA PRO A 865 4.98 28.94 14.95
C PRO A 865 4.02 29.86 15.71
N THR A 866 2.76 29.97 15.28
CA THR A 866 1.73 30.81 15.92
C THR A 866 1.17 30.11 17.14
N LYS A 867 0.76 28.85 16.98
CA LYS A 867 0.27 28.01 18.08
C LYS A 867 1.39 27.43 18.94
N LYS A 868 2.64 27.45 18.43
CA LYS A 868 3.75 26.65 18.97
C LYS A 868 3.42 25.16 18.99
N THR A 869 2.72 24.69 17.96
CA THR A 869 2.36 23.28 17.80
C THR A 869 3.40 22.55 16.97
N PHE A 870 3.85 21.40 17.48
CA PHE A 870 4.65 20.42 16.76
C PHE A 870 3.83 19.14 16.56
N LEU A 871 3.69 18.68 15.33
CA LEU A 871 3.08 17.38 14.99
C LEU A 871 4.10 16.52 14.25
N SER A 872 4.59 15.45 14.88
CA SER A 872 5.40 14.45 14.17
C SER A 872 4.52 13.74 13.15
N THR A 873 5.03 13.56 11.93
CA THR A 873 4.30 12.98 10.80
C THR A 873 5.08 11.82 10.19
N GLU A 874 4.41 11.01 9.39
CA GLU A 874 5.04 10.05 8.49
C GLU A 874 4.49 10.28 7.08
N ASP A 875 5.36 10.31 6.06
CA ASP A 875 4.92 10.51 4.69
C ASP A 875 5.81 9.81 3.66
N ASP A 876 5.55 10.07 2.39
CA ASP A 876 6.25 9.50 1.25
C ASP A 876 7.78 9.48 1.38
N GLN A 877 8.38 10.55 1.91
CA GLN A 877 9.84 10.64 2.07
C GLN A 877 10.34 9.71 3.18
N GLY A 878 9.60 9.63 4.30
CA GLY A 878 9.87 8.69 5.39
C GLY A 878 9.70 7.23 4.96
N LEU A 879 8.62 6.92 4.24
CA LEU A 879 8.38 5.58 3.71
C LEU A 879 9.43 5.14 2.70
N ASP A 880 9.95 6.04 1.86
CA ASP A 880 11.08 5.73 0.99
C ASP A 880 12.34 5.39 1.81
N ALA A 881 12.63 6.14 2.87
CA ALA A 881 13.75 5.84 3.77
C ALA A 881 13.58 4.47 4.45
N ILE A 882 12.38 4.15 4.95
CA ILE A 882 12.05 2.87 5.58
C ILE A 882 12.14 1.72 4.58
N THR A 883 11.58 1.85 3.38
CA THR A 883 11.63 0.77 2.39
C THR A 883 13.04 0.53 1.87
N ASN A 884 13.88 1.57 1.76
CA ASN A 884 15.30 1.43 1.49
C ASN A 884 16.04 0.73 2.64
N TYR A 885 15.71 1.05 3.89
CA TYR A 885 16.24 0.37 5.06
C TYR A 885 15.87 -1.13 5.07
N VAL A 886 14.60 -1.45 4.82
CA VAL A 886 14.10 -2.83 4.73
C VAL A 886 14.85 -3.63 3.67
N LYS A 887 15.11 -3.05 2.50
CA LYS A 887 15.94 -3.66 1.44
C LYS A 887 17.37 -3.88 1.92
N ALA A 888 18.00 -2.84 2.46
CA ALA A 888 19.42 -2.87 2.86
C ALA A 888 19.70 -3.86 3.99
N LYS A 889 18.81 -3.97 4.98
CA LYS A 889 18.98 -4.87 6.13
C LYS A 889 18.40 -6.27 5.88
N GLY A 890 17.72 -6.49 4.75
CA GLY A 890 17.05 -7.75 4.45
C GLY A 890 15.89 -8.06 5.40
N ALA A 891 15.21 -7.03 5.90
CA ALA A 891 14.06 -7.17 6.79
C ALA A 891 12.88 -7.87 6.06
N GLY A 892 11.96 -8.45 6.83
CA GLY A 892 10.82 -9.20 6.30
C GLY A 892 9.81 -8.34 5.53
N GLY A 893 9.66 -7.07 5.92
CA GLY A 893 8.71 -6.15 5.32
C GLY A 893 8.38 -4.98 6.24
N VAL A 894 7.20 -4.39 6.03
CA VAL A 894 6.67 -3.25 6.80
C VAL A 894 5.30 -3.60 7.38
N MET A 895 5.07 -3.17 8.62
CA MET A 895 3.80 -3.19 9.33
C MET A 895 3.33 -1.74 9.52
N MET A 896 2.02 -1.48 9.43
CA MET A 896 1.46 -0.14 9.57
C MET A 896 0.36 -0.11 10.63
N TRP A 897 0.43 0.88 11.51
CA TRP A 897 -0.66 1.23 12.42
C TRP A 897 -1.18 2.61 12.05
N GLU A 898 -2.39 2.79 11.54
CA GLU A 898 -3.35 1.77 11.10
C GLU A 898 -3.96 2.16 9.75
N LEU A 899 -4.58 1.20 9.06
CA LEU A 899 -4.98 1.34 7.65
C LEU A 899 -5.88 2.55 7.35
N ALA A 900 -6.76 2.95 8.26
CA ALA A 900 -7.64 4.11 8.10
C ALA A 900 -6.90 5.47 8.21
N GLY A 901 -5.63 5.44 8.61
CA GLY A 901 -4.78 6.62 8.72
C GLY A 901 -4.14 7.03 7.39
N ASP A 902 -4.08 6.12 6.42
CA ASP A 902 -3.55 6.36 5.07
C ASP A 902 -4.43 7.37 4.32
N TYR A 903 -3.84 8.09 3.38
CA TYR A 903 -4.46 9.23 2.71
C TYR A 903 -4.54 9.08 1.19
N GLU A 904 -5.42 9.89 0.60
CA GLU A 904 -5.39 10.28 -0.80
C GLU A 904 -5.74 11.76 -0.86
N CYS A 905 -5.03 12.52 -1.70
CA CYS A 905 -5.29 13.95 -1.89
C CYS A 905 -5.74 14.22 -3.33
N PRO A 906 -6.79 15.03 -3.54
CA PRO A 906 -7.13 15.49 -4.88
C PRO A 906 -6.03 16.40 -5.45
N PRO A 907 -5.94 16.57 -6.79
CA PRO A 907 -4.92 17.44 -7.41
C PRO A 907 -4.98 18.89 -6.94
N ASN A 908 -6.18 19.39 -6.62
CA ASN A 908 -6.39 20.72 -6.04
C ASN A 908 -7.06 20.58 -4.68
N ILE A 909 -6.28 20.72 -3.62
CA ILE A 909 -6.72 20.55 -2.24
C ILE A 909 -7.40 21.85 -1.78
N THR A 910 -8.68 21.75 -1.47
CA THR A 910 -9.50 22.88 -0.98
C THR A 910 -10.33 22.43 0.22
N ALA A 911 -10.98 23.38 0.92
CA ALA A 911 -11.88 23.02 2.02
C ALA A 911 -12.98 22.03 1.60
N ASN A 912 -13.51 22.15 0.38
CA ASN A 912 -14.58 21.27 -0.14
C ASN A 912 -14.04 20.02 -0.87
N ALA A 913 -12.76 20.01 -1.22
CA ALA A 913 -12.05 18.84 -1.76
C ALA A 913 -10.76 18.62 -0.96
N PRO A 914 -10.87 18.22 0.33
CA PRO A 914 -9.69 17.97 1.16
C PRO A 914 -9.11 16.58 0.88
N CYS A 915 -7.90 16.32 1.38
CA CYS A 915 -7.39 14.95 1.49
C CYS A 915 -8.30 14.14 2.45
N GLY A 916 -8.53 12.87 2.13
CA GLY A 916 -9.31 11.94 2.96
C GLY A 916 -8.62 10.59 3.09
N MET A 917 -9.30 9.61 3.70
CA MET A 917 -8.84 8.22 3.75
C MET A 917 -8.53 7.71 2.34
N GLY A 918 -7.40 7.02 2.20
CA GLY A 918 -6.91 6.58 0.90
C GLY A 918 -5.87 5.48 0.97
N TYR A 919 -5.07 5.37 -0.10
CA TYR A 919 -4.10 4.28 -0.27
C TYR A 919 -2.72 4.78 -0.69
N THR A 920 -2.42 6.08 -0.61
CA THR A 920 -1.16 6.64 -1.10
C THR A 920 0.05 5.96 -0.45
N MET A 921 0.08 5.88 0.88
CA MET A 921 1.19 5.29 1.63
C MET A 921 1.28 3.78 1.41
N THR A 922 0.15 3.08 1.41
CA THR A 922 0.09 1.62 1.21
C THR A 922 0.47 1.23 -0.22
N ASN A 923 0.05 1.99 -1.23
CA ASN A 923 0.46 1.81 -2.63
C ASN A 923 1.95 2.00 -2.79
N ARG A 924 2.52 3.02 -2.13
CA ARG A 924 3.96 3.28 -2.14
C ARG A 924 4.74 2.13 -1.51
N LEU A 925 4.31 1.64 -0.34
CA LEU A 925 4.91 0.45 0.28
C LEU A 925 4.83 -0.76 -0.64
N HIS A 926 3.65 -1.07 -1.18
CA HIS A 926 3.46 -2.19 -2.09
C HIS A 926 4.39 -2.12 -3.31
N GLY A 927 4.42 -0.97 -4.00
CA GLY A 927 5.27 -0.76 -5.18
C GLY A 927 6.76 -0.84 -4.85
N ASN A 928 7.20 -0.15 -3.79
CA ASN A 928 8.61 -0.13 -3.39
C ASN A 928 9.12 -1.51 -2.96
N LEU A 929 8.24 -2.37 -2.44
CA LEU A 929 8.59 -3.66 -1.86
C LEU A 929 8.36 -4.87 -2.77
N ALA A 930 7.63 -4.71 -3.89
CA ALA A 930 7.39 -5.78 -4.86
C ALA A 930 8.72 -6.39 -5.37
N ASP A 931 9.62 -5.53 -5.85
CA ASP A 931 10.91 -5.91 -6.47
C ASP A 931 12.11 -5.86 -5.52
N ALA A 932 11.89 -5.93 -4.20
CA ALA A 932 12.96 -5.83 -3.20
C ALA A 932 13.94 -7.03 -3.15
N GLY A 933 13.77 -8.05 -4.01
CA GLY A 933 14.49 -9.34 -3.95
C GLY A 933 14.11 -10.15 -2.71
N GLY A 934 14.57 -11.39 -2.52
CA GLY A 934 14.21 -12.19 -1.31
C GLY A 934 14.74 -11.59 0.01
N TYR A 935 14.04 -11.77 1.14
CA TYR A 935 14.46 -11.22 2.45
C TYR A 935 15.59 -12.06 3.07
N GLY A 936 16.24 -11.59 4.14
CA GLY A 936 17.28 -12.35 4.82
C GLY A 936 16.73 -13.61 5.51
N ASP A 937 17.13 -14.80 5.03
CA ASP A 937 16.64 -16.12 5.44
C ASP A 937 17.62 -16.90 6.33
N SER A 938 18.64 -16.23 6.84
CA SER A 938 19.66 -16.81 7.70
C SER A 938 19.83 -15.98 8.97
N ARG A 939 19.82 -16.65 10.13
CA ARG A 939 20.09 -16.01 11.41
C ARG A 939 21.53 -15.50 11.50
N SER A 940 22.47 -16.16 10.81
CA SER A 940 23.89 -15.82 10.77
C SER A 940 24.27 -14.72 9.78
N ALA A 941 23.32 -14.20 9.01
CA ALA A 941 23.56 -13.08 8.11
C ALA A 941 24.14 -11.86 8.87
N GLY A 942 25.33 -11.42 8.47
CA GLY A 942 26.08 -10.33 9.10
C GLY A 942 26.98 -10.74 10.27
N SER A 943 27.05 -12.04 10.63
CA SER A 943 28.05 -12.57 11.57
C SER A 943 29.45 -12.53 10.97
N SER A 944 30.47 -12.39 11.81
CA SER A 944 31.89 -12.47 11.40
C SER A 944 32.37 -13.89 11.14
N VAL A 945 31.54 -14.90 11.44
CA VAL A 945 31.87 -16.33 11.30
C VAL A 945 30.79 -17.02 10.49
N THR A 946 31.19 -17.89 9.56
CA THR A 946 30.29 -18.84 8.90
C THR A 946 30.01 -20.02 9.84
N PRO A 947 28.75 -20.27 10.26
CA PRO A 947 28.45 -21.38 11.16
C PRO A 947 28.81 -22.74 10.54
N PRO A 948 29.50 -23.64 11.27
CA PRO A 948 29.74 -25.01 10.83
C PRO A 948 28.44 -25.78 10.59
N SER A 949 28.43 -26.69 9.60
CA SER A 949 27.28 -27.56 9.32
C SER A 949 27.13 -28.71 10.32
N SER A 950 28.22 -29.06 11.02
CA SER A 950 28.22 -30.06 12.10
C SER A 950 27.85 -29.42 13.43
N THR A 951 26.95 -30.06 14.18
CA THR A 951 26.43 -29.54 15.45
C THR A 951 26.84 -30.37 16.66
N LEU A 952 26.94 -29.75 17.83
CA LEU A 952 27.01 -30.44 19.11
C LEU A 952 25.69 -30.31 19.88
N ASN A 953 25.37 -31.34 20.66
CA ASN A 953 24.28 -31.29 21.63
C ASN A 953 24.74 -30.56 22.91
N VAL A 954 24.98 -29.26 22.77
CA VAL A 954 25.36 -28.35 23.86
C VAL A 954 24.43 -27.15 23.77
N LYS A 955 23.95 -26.66 24.92
CA LYS A 955 23.13 -25.45 24.99
C LYS A 955 23.96 -24.32 25.58
N VAL A 956 23.96 -23.16 24.93
CA VAL A 956 24.51 -21.90 25.45
C VAL A 956 23.37 -20.88 25.52
N ASP A 957 23.17 -20.27 26.68
CA ASP A 957 22.03 -19.38 26.94
C ASP A 957 22.42 -18.29 27.94
N LEU A 958 21.72 -17.17 27.89
CA LEU A 958 21.76 -16.15 28.95
C LEU A 958 20.65 -16.47 29.96
N VAL A 959 21.02 -16.56 31.22
CA VAL A 959 20.13 -16.96 32.33
C VAL A 959 20.44 -16.14 33.58
N ASN A 960 19.58 -16.28 34.60
CA ASN A 960 19.73 -15.64 35.90
C ASN A 960 19.87 -14.10 35.75
N TYR A 961 18.99 -13.51 34.94
CA TYR A 961 18.87 -12.06 34.91
C TYR A 961 18.53 -11.53 36.31
N PRO A 962 19.01 -10.33 36.67
CA PRO A 962 18.68 -9.73 37.95
C PRO A 962 17.16 -9.60 38.13
N GLY A 963 16.63 -10.09 39.25
CA GLY A 963 15.19 -10.00 39.56
C GLY A 963 14.76 -8.62 40.07
N ASP A 964 15.71 -7.81 40.55
CA ASP A 964 15.49 -6.41 40.94
C ASP A 964 15.84 -5.50 39.76
N ALA A 965 14.89 -4.63 39.38
CA ALA A 965 15.04 -3.68 38.29
C ALA A 965 16.26 -2.75 38.48
N ALA A 966 16.62 -2.39 39.72
CA ALA A 966 17.78 -1.54 40.00
C ALA A 966 19.10 -2.18 39.50
N ASN A 967 19.15 -3.51 39.43
CA ASN A 967 20.32 -4.26 39.00
C ASN A 967 20.34 -4.53 37.48
N LEU A 968 19.41 -3.96 36.71
CA LEU A 968 19.43 -4.02 35.24
C LEU A 968 20.29 -2.92 34.60
N TRP A 969 20.92 -2.04 35.41
CA TRP A 969 21.86 -1.00 34.99
C TRP A 969 23.19 -1.14 35.75
N PRO A 970 24.23 -1.82 35.19
CA PRO A 970 24.26 -2.54 33.92
C PRO A 970 23.57 -3.91 34.00
N ILE A 971 23.36 -4.55 32.84
CA ILE A 971 22.73 -5.86 32.70
C ILE A 971 23.77 -6.95 33.01
N GLN A 972 23.46 -7.83 33.97
CA GLN A 972 24.43 -8.76 34.57
C GLN A 972 23.94 -10.23 34.61
N PRO A 973 23.61 -10.86 33.47
CA PRO A 973 23.22 -12.26 33.45
C PRO A 973 24.43 -13.20 33.52
N VAL A 974 24.14 -14.49 33.46
CA VAL A 974 25.13 -15.56 33.37
C VAL A 974 25.02 -16.23 32.01
N VAL A 975 26.17 -16.43 31.34
CA VAL A 975 26.26 -17.36 30.21
C VAL A 975 26.34 -18.77 30.77
N ARG A 976 25.28 -19.56 30.56
CA ARG A 976 25.21 -20.96 30.99
C ARG A 976 25.48 -21.89 29.81
N ILE A 977 26.56 -22.66 29.90
CA ILE A 977 26.95 -23.68 28.92
C ILE A 977 26.57 -25.05 29.49
N THR A 978 25.59 -25.72 28.90
CA THR A 978 25.09 -27.02 29.36
C THR A 978 25.48 -28.11 28.39
N ASN A 979 26.26 -29.08 28.85
CA ASN A 979 26.67 -30.22 28.04
C ASN A 979 25.58 -31.29 28.03
N GLN A 980 24.89 -31.47 26.90
CA GLN A 980 23.85 -32.49 26.71
C GLN A 980 24.36 -33.70 25.90
N MET A 981 25.67 -33.79 25.69
CA MET A 981 26.32 -34.96 25.09
C MET A 981 26.54 -36.05 26.14
N THR A 982 26.94 -37.24 25.68
CA THR A 982 27.35 -38.36 26.54
C THR A 982 28.84 -38.32 26.93
N SER A 983 29.62 -37.45 26.30
CA SER A 983 31.05 -37.22 26.57
C SER A 983 31.28 -35.88 27.27
N HIS A 984 32.44 -35.71 27.93
CA HIS A 984 32.85 -34.40 28.45
C HIS A 984 32.98 -33.37 27.32
N LEU A 985 32.78 -32.09 27.64
CA LEU A 985 33.14 -30.97 26.79
C LEU A 985 34.37 -30.28 27.38
N GLY A 986 35.36 -29.94 26.54
CA GLY A 986 36.62 -29.33 26.96
C GLY A 986 37.75 -30.34 27.18
N GLY A 987 38.85 -29.86 27.75
CA GLY A 987 40.08 -30.63 27.91
C GLY A 987 41.23 -30.06 27.08
N PRO A 988 41.15 -30.06 25.73
CA PRO A 988 42.16 -29.45 24.88
C PRO A 988 42.42 -27.97 25.19
N ALA A 989 43.68 -27.55 25.07
CA ALA A 989 44.13 -26.20 25.41
C ALA A 989 43.60 -25.11 24.47
N ASP A 990 42.93 -25.49 23.39
CA ASP A 990 42.37 -24.61 22.36
C ASP A 990 40.83 -24.62 22.37
N THR A 991 40.20 -25.16 23.41
CA THR A 991 38.73 -25.16 23.51
C THR A 991 38.20 -23.74 23.67
N GLU A 992 37.48 -23.24 22.66
CA GLU A 992 36.86 -21.91 22.64
C GLU A 992 35.35 -22.02 22.43
N ILE A 993 34.60 -21.21 23.16
CA ILE A 993 33.16 -21.04 22.99
C ILE A 993 32.96 -19.60 22.57
N SER A 994 32.36 -19.39 21.41
CA SER A 994 32.13 -18.07 20.86
C SER A 994 30.71 -17.91 20.37
N PHE A 995 30.12 -16.74 20.54
CA PHE A 995 28.76 -16.42 20.14
C PHE A 995 28.64 -14.95 19.79
N ASP A 996 27.55 -14.60 19.13
CA ASP A 996 27.21 -13.25 18.75
C ASP A 996 26.24 -12.64 19.76
N LEU A 997 26.52 -11.39 20.16
CA LEU A 997 25.56 -10.49 20.79
C LEU A 997 25.22 -9.36 19.81
N PRO A 998 23.98 -8.88 19.75
CA PRO A 998 23.61 -7.79 18.88
C PRO A 998 24.36 -6.50 19.22
N THR A 999 24.61 -5.66 18.21
CA THR A 999 25.22 -4.33 18.36
C THR A 999 24.29 -3.29 18.99
N SER A 1000 23.08 -3.69 19.39
CA SER A 1000 22.23 -2.90 20.28
C SER A 1000 22.89 -2.62 21.63
N THR A 1001 23.89 -3.42 22.04
CA THR A 1001 24.77 -3.11 23.16
C THR A 1001 26.15 -2.67 22.71
N PRO A 1002 26.85 -1.77 23.43
CA PRO A 1002 28.24 -1.45 23.13
C PRO A 1002 29.15 -2.69 23.20
N ALA A 1003 30.29 -2.63 22.52
CA ALA A 1003 31.32 -3.67 22.57
C ALA A 1003 32.03 -3.78 23.95
N LEU A 1004 31.66 -2.93 24.92
CA LEU A 1004 32.16 -2.96 26.28
C LEU A 1004 31.52 -4.11 27.06
N ILE A 1005 32.23 -5.24 27.13
CA ILE A 1005 31.81 -6.42 27.88
C ILE A 1005 32.78 -6.68 29.03
N LYS A 1006 32.25 -6.93 30.22
CA LYS A 1006 33.01 -7.27 31.42
C LYS A 1006 32.61 -8.64 31.96
N ASP A 1007 33.49 -9.25 32.75
CA ASP A 1007 33.16 -10.45 33.52
C ASP A 1007 32.67 -10.13 34.94
N GLY A 1008 32.51 -11.15 35.78
CA GLY A 1008 32.01 -11.01 37.16
C GLY A 1008 32.94 -10.24 38.10
N ASP A 1009 34.21 -10.05 37.73
CA ASP A 1009 35.19 -9.24 38.48
C ASP A 1009 35.27 -7.81 37.93
N TRP A 1010 34.31 -7.42 37.08
CA TRP A 1010 34.21 -6.11 36.43
C TRP A 1010 35.40 -5.76 35.53
N GLN A 1011 36.11 -6.78 35.01
CA GLN A 1011 37.25 -6.59 34.13
C GLN A 1011 36.88 -6.85 32.67
N THR A 1012 37.38 -5.98 31.78
CA THR A 1012 37.43 -6.29 30.33
C THR A 1012 38.58 -7.25 30.04
N TYR A 1013 38.60 -7.88 28.86
CA TYR A 1013 39.71 -8.76 28.46
C TYR A 1013 41.08 -8.06 28.50
N ALA A 1014 41.15 -6.80 28.10
CA ALA A 1014 42.38 -6.01 28.16
C ALA A 1014 42.88 -5.77 29.60
N GLN A 1015 41.97 -5.86 30.59
CA GLN A 1015 42.27 -5.77 32.02
C GLN A 1015 42.44 -7.15 32.68
N GLY A 1016 42.51 -8.23 31.89
CA GLY A 1016 42.67 -9.60 32.38
C GLY A 1016 41.35 -10.37 32.61
N GLY A 1017 40.22 -9.79 32.22
CA GLY A 1017 38.92 -10.45 32.29
C GLY A 1017 38.74 -11.58 31.26
N ARG A 1018 37.66 -12.36 31.39
CA ARG A 1018 37.47 -13.62 30.63
C ARG A 1018 36.97 -13.48 29.19
N TRP A 1019 36.30 -12.38 28.84
CA TRP A 1019 35.53 -12.24 27.59
C TRP A 1019 36.28 -11.47 26.50
N ARG A 1020 36.84 -12.17 25.52
CA ARG A 1020 37.43 -11.53 24.33
C ARG A 1020 36.30 -11.04 23.42
N VAL A 1021 36.36 -9.78 22.99
CA VAL A 1021 35.37 -9.15 22.11
C VAL A 1021 35.99 -8.77 20.78
N GLN A 1022 35.39 -9.20 19.68
CA GLN A 1022 35.61 -8.62 18.36
C GLN A 1022 34.38 -7.76 18.03
N ALA A 1023 34.59 -6.45 17.98
CA ALA A 1023 33.51 -5.49 17.82
C ALA A 1023 32.99 -5.45 16.37
N GLY A 1024 31.67 -5.54 16.18
CA GLY A 1024 31.01 -5.24 14.89
C GLY A 1024 30.65 -3.75 14.73
N HIS A 1025 30.53 -3.03 15.84
CA HIS A 1025 30.31 -1.58 15.88
C HIS A 1025 31.14 -0.96 17.01
N THR A 1026 31.54 0.29 16.85
CA THR A 1026 32.30 1.04 17.87
C THR A 1026 31.95 2.53 17.73
N GLY A 1027 31.75 3.19 18.86
CA GLY A 1027 31.40 4.62 18.89
C GLY A 1027 29.90 4.87 18.76
N PRO A 1028 29.50 6.12 18.41
CA PRO A 1028 28.11 6.51 18.31
C PRO A 1028 27.41 5.87 17.09
N ASN A 1029 26.10 5.69 17.18
CA ASN A 1029 25.24 5.27 16.06
C ASN A 1029 24.51 6.43 15.36
N ALA A 1030 24.77 7.68 15.77
CA ALA A 1030 24.15 8.88 15.21
C ALA A 1030 24.35 8.99 13.68
N SER A 1031 23.26 9.20 12.93
CA SER A 1031 23.17 9.44 11.47
C SER A 1031 23.70 8.34 10.54
N VAL A 1032 24.44 7.36 11.06
CA VAL A 1032 25.01 6.23 10.28
C VAL A 1032 24.38 4.88 10.64
N GLY A 1033 23.69 4.81 11.78
CA GLY A 1033 23.16 3.57 12.33
C GLY A 1033 24.25 2.59 12.78
N LEU A 1034 23.83 1.37 13.13
CA LEU A 1034 24.72 0.29 13.52
C LEU A 1034 25.26 -0.44 12.27
N ASN A 1035 26.59 -0.46 12.14
CA ASN A 1035 27.33 -0.92 10.95
C ASN A 1035 27.23 -2.44 10.69
N SER A 1036 27.25 -3.24 11.75
CA SER A 1036 27.12 -4.71 11.72
C SER A 1036 26.06 -5.09 12.75
N PRO A 1037 25.31 -6.19 12.54
CA PRO A 1037 24.32 -6.63 13.53
C PRO A 1037 24.95 -7.23 14.79
N PHE A 1038 26.22 -7.64 14.80
CA PHE A 1038 26.77 -8.44 15.90
C PHE A 1038 28.18 -8.04 16.39
N HIS A 1039 28.38 -8.10 17.69
CA HIS A 1039 29.69 -8.29 18.33
C HIS A 1039 29.94 -9.78 18.53
N ARG A 1040 31.17 -10.24 18.22
CA ARG A 1040 31.58 -11.62 18.49
C ARG A 1040 32.25 -11.72 19.86
N ILE A 1041 31.66 -12.48 20.76
CA ILE A 1041 32.13 -12.71 22.12
C ILE A 1041 32.78 -14.09 22.18
N THR A 1042 33.97 -14.20 22.76
CA THR A 1042 34.68 -15.49 22.89
C THR A 1042 35.20 -15.71 24.31
N LEU A 1043 34.91 -16.90 24.83
CA LEU A 1043 35.47 -17.47 26.04
C LEU A 1043 36.39 -18.63 25.69
N LYS A 1044 37.58 -18.63 26.26
CA LYS A 1044 38.48 -19.78 26.23
C LYS A 1044 38.32 -20.58 27.53
N LEU A 1045 38.10 -21.88 27.43
CA LEU A 1045 38.12 -22.75 28.62
C LEU A 1045 39.57 -22.94 29.10
N ASP A 1046 39.77 -23.07 30.41
CA ASP A 1046 41.08 -23.43 30.96
C ASP A 1046 41.49 -24.82 30.42
N TYR A 1047 42.78 -25.06 30.20
CA TYR A 1047 43.27 -26.39 29.83
C TYR A 1047 42.85 -27.40 30.90
N CYS A 1048 42.31 -28.55 30.50
CA CYS A 1048 41.70 -29.54 31.39
C CYS A 1048 40.47 -29.08 32.18
N GLN A 1049 39.87 -27.93 31.86
CA GLN A 1049 38.53 -27.61 32.35
C GLN A 1049 37.50 -28.41 31.56
N LEU A 1050 36.81 -29.31 32.26
CA LEU A 1050 35.79 -30.20 31.69
C LEU A 1050 34.40 -29.78 32.14
N ILE A 1051 33.43 -29.87 31.24
CA ILE A 1051 32.00 -29.80 31.54
C ILE A 1051 31.45 -31.22 31.38
N PRO A 1052 31.16 -31.96 32.47
CA PRO A 1052 30.67 -33.33 32.38
C PRO A 1052 29.31 -33.45 31.68
N PRO A 1053 28.97 -34.65 31.16
CA PRO A 1053 27.63 -34.94 30.66
C PRO A 1053 26.53 -34.54 31.64
N GLY A 1054 25.54 -33.79 31.16
CA GLY A 1054 24.40 -33.31 31.94
C GLY A 1054 24.71 -32.15 32.89
N GLN A 1055 25.94 -31.67 32.95
CA GLN A 1055 26.35 -30.56 33.84
C GLN A 1055 26.45 -29.23 33.07
N SER A 1056 26.46 -28.13 33.82
CA SER A 1056 26.57 -26.77 33.30
C SER A 1056 27.80 -26.03 33.84
N LEU A 1057 28.36 -25.15 33.01
CA LEU A 1057 29.31 -24.12 33.42
C LEU A 1057 28.63 -22.76 33.30
N ASP A 1058 28.65 -22.01 34.40
CA ASP A 1058 28.11 -20.66 34.50
C ASP A 1058 29.26 -19.65 34.48
N VAL A 1059 29.18 -18.67 33.58
CA VAL A 1059 30.17 -17.59 33.46
C VAL A 1059 29.45 -16.25 33.45
N PRO A 1060 29.63 -15.40 34.48
CA PRO A 1060 29.03 -14.07 34.52
C PRO A 1060 29.46 -13.19 33.34
N ILE A 1061 28.54 -12.39 32.82
CA ILE A 1061 28.79 -11.41 31.76
C ILE A 1061 28.05 -10.11 32.08
N ILE A 1062 28.69 -8.97 31.84
CA ILE A 1062 28.14 -7.65 32.10
C ILE A 1062 28.17 -6.83 30.81
N TYR A 1063 27.02 -6.22 30.46
CA TYR A 1063 26.83 -5.35 29.30
C TYR A 1063 25.78 -4.25 29.59
N TYR A 1064 25.65 -3.24 28.73
CA TYR A 1064 25.10 -1.94 29.13
C TYR A 1064 23.72 -1.59 28.53
N LEU A 1065 23.43 -2.05 27.31
CA LEU A 1065 22.10 -1.93 26.69
C LEU A 1065 21.49 -3.30 26.41
N PRO A 1066 20.15 -3.40 26.27
CA PRO A 1066 19.50 -4.68 26.00
C PRO A 1066 20.06 -5.38 24.76
N ALA A 1067 20.11 -6.70 24.84
CA ALA A 1067 20.61 -7.57 23.78
C ALA A 1067 19.86 -8.91 23.82
N THR A 1068 19.27 -9.30 22.69
CA THR A 1068 18.75 -10.67 22.52
C THR A 1068 19.86 -11.65 22.15
N GLY A 1069 19.58 -12.95 22.18
CA GLY A 1069 20.58 -13.99 21.92
C GLY A 1069 21.04 -14.72 23.18
N PRO A 1070 22.16 -15.46 23.16
CA PRO A 1070 23.21 -15.46 22.14
C PRO A 1070 22.79 -16.05 20.79
N ALA A 1071 23.53 -15.70 19.73
CA ALA A 1071 23.33 -16.22 18.38
C ALA A 1071 24.62 -16.79 17.78
N ASN A 1072 24.48 -17.60 16.72
CA ASN A 1072 25.59 -18.08 15.88
C ASN A 1072 26.73 -18.71 16.69
N THR A 1073 26.37 -19.50 17.69
CA THR A 1073 27.32 -20.05 18.66
C THR A 1073 28.20 -21.11 18.00
N VAL A 1074 29.51 -20.96 18.16
CA VAL A 1074 30.51 -21.92 17.68
C VAL A 1074 31.37 -22.38 18.85
N ILE A 1075 31.42 -23.70 19.03
CA ILE A 1075 32.35 -24.37 19.94
C ILE A 1075 33.49 -24.93 19.09
N LYS A 1076 34.71 -24.47 19.34
CA LYS A 1076 35.93 -25.07 18.80
C LYS A 1076 36.52 -25.99 19.85
N SER A 1077 36.73 -27.26 19.54
CA SER A 1077 37.35 -28.25 20.43
C SER A 1077 38.34 -29.11 19.66
N GLY A 1078 39.61 -29.13 20.09
CA GLY A 1078 40.67 -29.88 19.40
C GLY A 1078 40.84 -29.45 17.94
N GLY A 1079 40.79 -28.14 17.68
CA GLY A 1079 40.91 -27.57 16.34
C GLY A 1079 39.63 -27.56 15.50
N VAL A 1080 38.61 -28.33 15.85
CA VAL A 1080 37.40 -28.52 15.03
C VAL A 1080 36.25 -27.62 15.52
N PRO A 1081 35.65 -26.78 14.66
CA PRO A 1081 34.52 -25.93 15.02
C PRO A 1081 33.18 -26.65 14.81
N TYR A 1082 32.23 -26.42 15.72
CA TYR A 1082 30.88 -26.97 15.68
C TYR A 1082 29.84 -25.89 16.00
N SER A 1083 28.70 -25.92 15.32
CA SER A 1083 27.50 -25.16 15.69
C SER A 1083 26.75 -25.86 16.83
N LEU A 1084 25.68 -25.25 17.34
CA LEU A 1084 24.81 -25.89 18.34
C LEU A 1084 23.52 -26.43 17.72
N ALA A 1085 23.15 -27.66 18.09
CA ALA A 1085 21.86 -28.22 17.69
C ALA A 1085 20.69 -27.37 18.21
N SER A 1086 20.85 -26.77 19.40
CA SER A 1086 19.83 -25.93 20.02
C SER A 1086 19.54 -24.61 19.30
N GLU A 1087 20.38 -24.20 18.35
CA GLU A 1087 20.15 -22.99 17.54
C GLU A 1087 19.25 -23.25 16.33
N ASN A 1088 18.91 -24.52 16.03
CA ASN A 1088 18.00 -24.92 14.96
C ASN A 1088 18.35 -24.31 13.59
N ALA A 1089 19.64 -24.18 13.31
CA ALA A 1089 20.13 -23.68 12.03
C ALA A 1089 19.78 -24.67 10.90
N ARG A 1090 19.28 -24.15 9.77
CA ARG A 1090 18.95 -24.94 8.59
C ARG A 1090 20.20 -25.60 7.98
N GLY A 1091 20.01 -26.76 7.35
CA GLY A 1091 21.08 -27.47 6.67
C GLY A 1091 22.18 -28.03 7.58
N THR A 1092 21.95 -28.08 8.89
CA THR A 1092 22.89 -28.64 9.85
C THR A 1092 22.59 -30.11 10.18
N SER A 1093 23.60 -30.83 10.64
CA SER A 1093 23.51 -32.25 11.01
C SER A 1093 24.27 -32.50 12.31
N SER A 1094 23.94 -33.60 13.01
CA SER A 1094 24.67 -33.98 14.23
C SER A 1094 26.13 -34.25 13.91
N GLY A 1095 27.03 -33.48 14.51
CA GLY A 1095 28.44 -33.80 14.58
C GLY A 1095 28.67 -34.95 15.56
N GLY A 1096 29.75 -35.71 15.37
CA GLY A 1096 30.20 -36.71 16.35
C GLY A 1096 30.70 -36.08 17.65
N SER A 1097 31.14 -36.91 18.59
CA SER A 1097 31.75 -36.42 19.83
C SER A 1097 33.07 -35.68 19.54
N PRO A 1098 33.26 -34.45 20.07
CA PRO A 1098 34.51 -33.75 19.90
C PRO A 1098 35.65 -34.48 20.63
N ALA A 1099 36.89 -34.19 20.27
CA ALA A 1099 38.04 -34.63 21.06
C ALA A 1099 37.88 -34.09 22.49
N ALA A 1100 37.63 -34.98 23.44
CA ALA A 1100 37.35 -34.68 24.84
C ALA A 1100 38.31 -35.45 25.75
N GLY A 1101 38.80 -34.79 26.79
CA GLY A 1101 39.68 -35.41 27.78
C GLY A 1101 40.83 -34.51 28.22
N CYS A 1102 41.27 -34.68 29.46
CA CYS A 1102 42.43 -34.02 30.02
C CYS A 1102 43.66 -34.93 29.94
N ILE A 1103 44.79 -34.41 29.47
CA ILE A 1103 46.08 -35.11 29.51
C ILE A 1103 47.03 -34.29 30.40
N ALA A 1104 46.80 -34.30 31.71
CA ALA A 1104 47.67 -33.65 32.69
C ALA A 1104 48.56 -34.70 33.39
N PRO A 1105 49.90 -34.57 33.34
CA PRO A 1105 50.81 -35.50 34.02
C PRO A 1105 50.60 -35.49 35.54
N ALA A 1106 50.96 -36.57 36.23
CA ALA A 1106 50.94 -36.59 37.69
C ALA A 1106 51.91 -35.52 38.27
N TRP A 1107 51.52 -34.87 39.36
CA TRP A 1107 52.39 -33.91 40.05
C TRP A 1107 53.69 -34.56 40.54
N ASN A 1108 54.81 -33.87 40.39
CA ASN A 1108 56.14 -34.33 40.81
C ASN A 1108 56.86 -33.24 41.60
N ALA A 1109 57.23 -33.53 42.84
CA ALA A 1109 57.90 -32.60 43.75
C ALA A 1109 59.22 -32.05 43.20
N ASN A 1110 59.93 -32.78 42.34
CA ASN A 1110 61.22 -32.38 41.78
C ASN A 1110 61.11 -31.54 40.50
N THR A 1111 59.93 -31.48 39.89
CA THR A 1111 59.70 -30.73 38.66
C THR A 1111 59.47 -29.24 38.99
N ILE A 1112 60.11 -28.37 38.22
CA ILE A 1112 59.83 -26.93 38.25
C ILE A 1112 58.61 -26.66 37.37
N TYR A 1113 57.62 -25.97 37.92
CA TYR A 1113 56.45 -25.48 37.23
C TYR A 1113 56.50 -23.95 37.19
N ASN A 1114 56.71 -23.38 36.01
CA ASN A 1114 56.81 -21.94 35.80
C ASN A 1114 55.91 -21.49 34.61
N PRO A 1115 54.70 -20.98 34.89
CA PRO A 1115 53.79 -20.47 33.86
C PRO A 1115 54.35 -19.36 32.97
N GLU A 1116 55.40 -18.65 33.39
CA GLU A 1116 56.03 -17.60 32.59
C GLU A 1116 56.89 -18.14 31.43
N THR A 1117 57.38 -19.37 31.54
CA THR A 1117 58.36 -19.94 30.59
C THR A 1117 57.95 -21.30 30.03
N GLN A 1118 56.93 -21.95 30.61
CA GLN A 1118 56.44 -23.25 30.21
C GLN A 1118 55.01 -23.17 29.66
N THR A 1119 54.65 -24.13 28.81
CA THR A 1119 53.29 -24.24 28.28
C THR A 1119 52.28 -24.59 29.37
N ILE A 1120 51.00 -24.34 29.10
CA ILE A 1120 49.93 -24.68 30.05
C ILE A 1120 49.86 -26.19 30.34
N GLN A 1121 50.20 -27.03 29.36
CA GLN A 1121 50.24 -28.48 29.49
C GLN A 1121 51.38 -28.94 30.42
N GLN A 1122 52.51 -28.21 30.43
CA GLN A 1122 53.65 -28.50 31.30
C GLN A 1122 53.44 -28.04 32.74
N THR A 1123 52.56 -27.06 32.96
CA THR A 1123 52.28 -26.43 34.26
C THR A 1123 50.96 -26.87 34.90
N THR A 1124 50.25 -27.80 34.25
CA THR A 1124 49.02 -28.41 34.74
C THR A 1124 49.28 -29.86 35.09
N VAL A 1125 48.84 -30.30 36.28
CA VAL A 1125 49.14 -31.62 36.84
C VAL A 1125 47.91 -32.28 37.45
N THR A 1126 47.93 -33.60 37.53
CA THR A 1126 46.97 -34.39 38.29
C THR A 1126 47.54 -34.70 39.67
N TYR A 1127 46.78 -34.41 40.73
CA TYR A 1127 47.12 -34.75 42.10
C TYR A 1127 45.84 -35.00 42.93
N ASN A 1128 45.79 -36.13 43.64
CA ASN A 1128 44.68 -36.54 44.49
C ASN A 1128 43.29 -36.50 43.80
N GLY A 1129 43.21 -37.07 42.59
CA GLY A 1129 41.97 -37.11 41.80
C GLY A 1129 41.49 -35.74 41.29
N LYS A 1130 42.35 -34.71 41.33
CA LYS A 1130 42.06 -33.35 40.91
C LYS A 1130 43.12 -32.85 39.93
N ILE A 1131 42.75 -31.91 39.08
CA ILE A 1131 43.64 -31.20 38.17
C ILE A 1131 44.00 -29.85 38.77
N TRP A 1132 45.28 -29.54 38.77
CA TRP A 1132 45.84 -28.32 39.34
C TRP A 1132 46.71 -27.61 38.32
N LYS A 1133 46.65 -26.28 38.30
CA LYS A 1133 47.44 -25.41 37.43
C LYS A 1133 48.33 -24.52 38.29
N ALA A 1134 49.63 -24.45 38.01
CA ALA A 1134 50.53 -23.53 38.69
C ALA A 1134 50.12 -22.08 38.38
N LYS A 1135 50.04 -21.22 39.41
CA LYS A 1135 49.74 -19.78 39.27
C LYS A 1135 51.01 -18.96 39.01
N TRP A 1136 52.15 -19.40 39.54
CA TRP A 1136 53.47 -18.80 39.40
C TRP A 1136 54.54 -19.88 39.58
N TRP A 1137 55.82 -19.51 39.50
CA TRP A 1137 56.94 -20.41 39.69
C TRP A 1137 56.82 -21.22 41.00
N THR A 1138 56.92 -22.54 40.91
CA THR A 1138 56.85 -23.44 42.07
C THR A 1138 57.61 -24.74 41.85
N GLN A 1139 58.23 -25.27 42.91
CA GLN A 1139 58.86 -26.58 42.96
C GLN A 1139 58.69 -27.14 44.38
N GLY A 1140 58.40 -28.44 44.53
CA GLY A 1140 58.21 -29.09 45.83
C GLY A 1140 56.90 -28.78 46.56
N ASN A 1141 56.22 -27.67 46.26
CA ASN A 1141 54.92 -27.35 46.86
C ASN A 1141 53.83 -28.32 46.38
N THR A 1142 53.21 -29.04 47.31
CA THR A 1142 52.14 -30.00 47.01
C THR A 1142 50.81 -29.27 46.70
N PRO A 1143 50.06 -29.64 45.64
CA PRO A 1143 48.77 -29.04 45.36
C PRO A 1143 47.70 -29.37 46.43
N GLY A 1144 46.91 -28.38 46.81
CA GLY A 1144 45.78 -28.46 47.74
C GLY A 1144 46.15 -28.54 49.22
N THR A 1145 47.40 -28.21 49.60
CA THR A 1145 47.88 -28.30 50.99
C THR A 1145 48.15 -26.95 51.65
N GLY A 1146 47.92 -25.83 50.95
CA GLY A 1146 48.09 -24.48 51.50
C GLY A 1146 47.01 -24.14 52.53
N THR A 1147 47.39 -23.46 53.62
CA THR A 1147 46.43 -22.94 54.61
C THR A 1147 45.70 -21.67 54.14
N ASP A 1148 46.25 -20.98 53.15
CA ASP A 1148 45.65 -19.84 52.46
C ASP A 1148 45.46 -20.16 50.98
N PRO A 1149 44.23 -20.46 50.52
CA PRO A 1149 43.93 -20.77 49.13
C PRO A 1149 44.33 -19.64 48.15
N ASN A 1150 44.36 -18.39 48.61
CA ASN A 1150 44.70 -17.24 47.76
C ASN A 1150 46.21 -17.15 47.51
N ASN A 1151 47.04 -17.62 48.45
CA ASN A 1151 48.50 -17.64 48.37
C ASN A 1151 49.10 -19.03 48.07
N GLU A 1152 48.30 -20.05 47.83
CA GLU A 1152 48.80 -21.35 47.37
C GLU A 1152 49.34 -21.25 45.93
N PRO A 1153 50.50 -21.85 45.56
CA PRO A 1153 51.02 -21.79 44.19
C PRO A 1153 50.16 -22.52 43.14
N TRP A 1154 49.19 -23.33 43.56
CA TRP A 1154 48.33 -24.11 42.67
C TRP A 1154 46.89 -23.59 42.69
N LYS A 1155 46.29 -23.49 41.50
CA LYS A 1155 44.86 -23.25 41.29
C LYS A 1155 44.18 -24.57 40.95
N LEU A 1156 43.11 -24.92 41.67
CA LEU A 1156 42.26 -26.05 41.31
C LEU A 1156 41.54 -25.76 39.99
N VAL A 1157 41.71 -26.64 39.00
CA VAL A 1157 41.03 -26.57 37.70
C VAL A 1157 39.73 -27.36 37.73
N GLY A 1158 39.74 -28.54 38.38
CA GLY A 1158 38.58 -29.41 38.46
C GLY A 1158 38.94 -30.84 38.90
N PRO A 1159 37.99 -31.78 38.84
CA PRO A 1159 38.27 -33.20 39.02
C PRO A 1159 39.13 -33.75 37.88
N ALA A 1160 39.99 -34.72 38.18
CA ALA A 1160 40.66 -35.52 37.16
C ALA A 1160 39.68 -36.53 36.57
N SER A 1161 39.70 -36.68 35.23
CA SER A 1161 38.84 -37.62 34.48
C SER A 1161 39.17 -39.07 34.75
#